data_AF-A0A970DK69-F1
#
_entry.id   AF-A0A970DK69-F1
#
_cell.length_a   1.000
_cell.length_b   1.000
_cell.length_c   1.000
_cell.angle_alpha   90.00
_cell.angle_beta   90.00
_cell.angle_gamma   90.00
#
_symmetry.space_group_name_H-M   'P 1'
#
loop_
_entity.id
_entity.type
_entity.pdbx_description
1 polymer ?
#
loop_
_entity_poly.entity_id
_entity_poly.type
_entity_poly.pdbx_seq_one_letter_code
_entity_poly.pdbx_strand_id
1 'polypeptide(L)'
;MNATDLINYLNYFFLGVIALSALLGFWFGAFRSIYFFAGFLALFVIGWFLSPVLARVLFTVDMSALGTINDIEITTIEGVIPSLLEKISPEMGEIFAPGSGIYDFGVAAVLMTLRLVTFSVWLIVVIPILTFVLWIVYLFIKPKRKKTLVSRFIGVGVTVLHSLLSLFILSIFLAGLTSAAHSAISLTETAPSEDEPAQIIFTDQGPMLRLDNAEFEEFDFIFEFAGNYRESYLGKMSGLIKIDKAGLDEYMFDELFSLKYRKTKIKLRKELATVIRLYDLIAENVEGEINLESLVALPEEVKEQIVEEVKRLKILRVAIPLGIEYVVASGVLEKELGDLEEYLDIEKVIPELLEIDYEKEIGYLAAAFLDALALELHKMGENSQLLLTLDADTVDSLLDNVGSLQIIDIVGNEMLAAFVVSEAAQNFYEKIGFTEEIDLEGVEISSEIRNLGKIYRAFASFGITTTDYKEIDFSQITDGHINELGEAIFGSTLFSKNGGLLACALVNQLPEEYRTVITVNQFELNDFTSIAGLGLVLFSVGFFEEGADPQPADLLTEDNIEKIADYISCSGLLSANVGGILNMLMQAVELPEGLEIAIDSEFNWSGESGRAEIVALFTAANKLLELGIGESEDFLSSLTEAKIEELSDALAESQIFMSNIENILNYFLTDPEITGGMEFTIREMDWPSPTGKAEFKALLHAVATIYETDLLDNPEPTEFTNEQIDKLASALSASIIIRDNLSNIIVQAVGESVDFEIAVFDNPDDWTETEIGSLLRAARIISGKENYLVFTEEEADVLLASNLIVDSIVLLLEKYTEPEGELYDLLIIDGITDWRDTYEGEVRVDGELRRFFNASRILLGDNPDINDPDSLIDLNRLLNLSDGSVDPEDDEWGKLLASVILKQSLVNQLIKYGTDKVDEHGNVTEESVIVVKLETGDSRWDGELRAFFRAVKTILGDSDLNDFNFDPNILKDLTTGAPGEETDEVGEILSSIIVTDTIIRQIIKLGDDDSELVVALDEDDPRWYDSDTEDGEIRKLIVAVKIVFNKPEDDLNNPSLDPNIVFELSDG
;
A
#
# COMPACT_ATOMS: atom_id res chain seq x y z
N MET A 1 50.29 35.57 -69.47
CA MET A 1 49.10 36.28 -70.02
C MET A 1 48.06 36.17 -68.94
N ASN A 2 47.59 37.28 -68.39
CA ASN A 2 46.74 37.23 -67.20
C ASN A 2 45.26 37.15 -67.63
N ALA A 3 44.34 36.73 -66.76
CA ALA A 3 42.97 36.45 -67.20
C ALA A 3 42.25 37.69 -67.75
N THR A 4 42.54 38.86 -67.17
CA THR A 4 42.06 40.16 -67.66
C THR A 4 42.47 40.45 -69.11
N ASP A 5 43.67 40.05 -69.52
CA ASP A 5 44.12 40.19 -70.92
C ASP A 5 43.30 39.27 -71.85
N LEU A 6 43.02 38.04 -71.41
CA LEU A 6 42.22 37.09 -72.18
C LEU A 6 40.78 37.56 -72.37
N ILE A 7 40.16 38.15 -71.33
CA ILE A 7 38.83 38.78 -71.44
C ILE A 7 38.83 39.92 -72.46
N ASN A 8 39.87 40.74 -72.46
CA ASN A 8 40.01 41.81 -73.46
C ASN A 8 40.20 41.25 -74.88
N TYR A 9 41.00 40.19 -75.06
CA TYR A 9 41.12 39.51 -76.35
C TYR A 9 39.79 38.89 -76.81
N LEU A 10 39.00 38.32 -75.89
CA LEU A 10 37.67 37.81 -76.20
C LEU A 10 36.71 38.92 -76.63
N ASN A 11 36.78 40.09 -75.99
CA ASN A 11 36.01 41.28 -76.36
C ASN A 11 36.42 41.82 -77.75
N TYR A 12 37.72 41.88 -78.04
CA TYR A 12 38.21 42.26 -79.36
C TYR A 12 37.83 41.26 -80.44
N PHE A 13 37.88 39.96 -80.13
CA PHE A 13 37.40 38.90 -81.01
C PHE A 13 35.91 39.05 -81.31
N PHE A 14 35.09 39.26 -80.27
CA PHE A 14 33.66 39.51 -80.42
C PHE A 14 33.39 40.70 -81.35
N LEU A 15 33.97 41.87 -81.08
CA LEU A 15 33.80 43.06 -81.92
C LEU A 15 34.33 42.85 -83.34
N GLY A 16 35.46 42.15 -83.48
CA GLY A 16 36.06 41.81 -84.77
C GLY A 16 35.14 40.93 -85.62
N VAL A 17 34.53 39.89 -85.02
CA VAL A 17 33.57 39.01 -85.70
C VAL A 17 32.32 39.80 -86.13
N ILE A 18 31.80 40.68 -85.28
CA ILE A 18 30.62 41.51 -85.61
C ILE A 18 30.94 42.54 -86.71
N ALA A 19 32.09 43.20 -86.65
CA ALA A 19 32.50 44.16 -87.68
C ALA A 19 32.75 43.46 -89.03
N LEU A 20 33.43 42.30 -89.03
CA LEU A 20 33.68 41.51 -90.23
C LEU A 20 32.37 40.98 -90.82
N SER A 21 31.44 40.49 -89.99
CA SER A 21 30.15 39.99 -90.45
C SER A 21 29.29 41.11 -91.04
N ALA A 22 29.29 42.30 -90.45
CA ALA A 22 28.62 43.46 -91.01
C ALA A 22 29.17 43.84 -92.40
N LEU A 23 30.50 43.84 -92.56
CA LEU A 23 31.14 44.09 -93.87
C LEU A 23 30.78 43.02 -94.90
N LEU A 24 30.80 41.74 -94.51
CA LEU A 24 30.40 40.62 -95.36
C LEU A 24 28.91 40.70 -95.73
N GLY A 25 28.04 41.07 -94.79
CA GLY A 25 26.61 41.27 -95.02
C GLY A 25 26.32 42.39 -96.02
N PHE A 26 27.03 43.50 -95.91
CA PHE A 26 26.94 44.59 -96.88
C PHE A 26 27.38 44.14 -98.28
N TRP A 27 28.41 43.30 -98.37
CA TRP A 27 28.90 42.75 -99.63
C TRP A 27 27.96 41.68 -100.21
N PHE A 28 27.40 40.80 -99.38
CA PHE A 28 26.55 39.67 -99.79
C PHE A 28 25.11 40.07 -100.11
N GLY A 29 24.52 41.01 -99.38
CA GLY A 29 23.13 41.46 -99.53
C GLY A 29 22.09 40.47 -99.01
N ALA A 30 20.86 40.94 -98.82
CA ALA A 30 19.78 40.29 -98.06
C ALA A 30 19.55 38.81 -98.39
N PHE A 31 19.30 38.48 -99.66
CA PHE A 31 18.89 37.11 -100.04
C PHE A 31 19.96 36.08 -99.73
N ARG A 32 21.24 36.39 -100.01
CA ARG A 32 22.35 35.49 -99.71
C ARG A 32 22.49 35.31 -98.20
N SER A 33 22.46 36.42 -97.46
CA SER A 33 22.56 36.39 -95.99
C SER A 33 21.42 35.59 -95.35
N ILE A 34 20.18 35.79 -95.79
CA ILE A 34 19.00 35.06 -95.28
C ILE A 34 19.09 33.57 -95.60
N TYR A 35 19.47 33.22 -96.83
CA TYR A 35 19.58 31.82 -97.23
C TYR A 35 20.60 31.05 -96.37
N PHE A 36 21.81 31.60 -96.18
CA PHE A 36 22.82 30.96 -95.34
C PHE A 36 22.46 31.00 -93.86
N PHE A 37 21.81 32.06 -93.37
CA PHE A 37 21.33 32.11 -91.98
C PHE A 37 20.24 31.10 -91.70
N ALA A 38 19.21 31.02 -92.55
CA ALA A 38 18.14 30.03 -92.40
C ALA A 38 18.68 28.60 -92.52
N GLY A 39 19.60 28.34 -93.46
CA GLY A 39 20.27 27.06 -93.60
C GLY A 39 21.09 26.70 -92.35
N PHE A 40 21.89 27.63 -91.83
CA PHE A 40 22.66 27.42 -90.60
C PHE A 40 21.77 27.20 -89.38
N LEU A 41 20.72 28.00 -89.21
CA LEU A 41 19.76 27.83 -88.12
C LEU A 41 19.07 26.46 -88.19
N ALA A 42 18.64 26.04 -89.38
CA ALA A 42 18.05 24.71 -89.58
C ALA A 42 19.06 23.60 -89.25
N LEU A 43 20.31 23.71 -89.70
CA LEU A 43 21.36 22.73 -89.39
C LEU A 43 21.71 22.69 -87.91
N PHE A 44 21.69 23.82 -87.22
CA PHE A 44 21.88 23.89 -85.77
C PHE A 44 20.76 23.18 -85.01
N VAL A 45 19.51 23.48 -85.34
CA VAL A 45 18.33 22.83 -84.74
C VAL A 45 18.33 21.33 -85.03
N ILE A 46 18.63 20.92 -86.27
CA ILE A 46 18.77 19.50 -86.63
C ILE A 46 19.87 18.86 -85.79
N GLY A 47 21.04 19.48 -85.69
CA GLY A 47 22.16 18.98 -84.90
C GLY A 47 21.81 18.79 -83.42
N TRP A 48 21.05 19.72 -82.84
CA TRP A 48 20.61 19.64 -81.45
C TRP A 48 19.73 18.41 -81.17
N PHE A 49 18.75 18.14 -82.05
CA PHE A 49 17.86 16.99 -81.88
C PHE A 49 18.46 15.68 -82.39
N LEU A 50 19.40 15.73 -83.32
CA LEU A 50 20.04 14.55 -83.91
C LEU A 50 21.24 14.08 -83.09
N SER A 51 21.93 14.96 -82.35
CA SER A 51 23.07 14.58 -81.50
C SER A 51 22.78 13.46 -80.50
N PRO A 52 21.65 13.42 -79.75
CA PRO A 52 21.37 12.28 -78.88
C PRO A 52 21.12 10.98 -79.65
N VAL A 53 20.57 11.07 -80.88
CA VAL A 53 20.37 9.89 -81.74
C VAL A 53 21.71 9.39 -82.27
N LEU A 54 22.57 10.28 -82.76
CA LEU A 54 23.91 9.93 -83.23
C LEU A 54 24.78 9.36 -82.12
N ALA A 55 24.70 9.89 -80.90
CA ALA A 55 25.40 9.35 -79.74
C ALA A 55 25.01 7.89 -79.46
N ARG A 56 23.71 7.58 -79.50
CA ARG A 56 23.23 6.18 -79.35
C ARG A 56 23.67 5.28 -80.49
N VAL A 57 23.63 5.78 -81.73
CA VAL A 57 24.12 5.01 -82.88
C VAL A 57 25.60 4.71 -82.73
N LEU A 58 26.44 5.70 -82.40
CA LEU A 58 27.88 5.48 -82.20
C LEU A 58 28.16 4.50 -81.07
N PHE A 59 27.36 4.54 -80.00
CA PHE A 59 27.51 3.63 -78.87
C PHE A 59 27.37 2.15 -79.26
N THR A 60 26.47 1.84 -80.20
CA THR A 60 26.14 0.46 -80.62
C THR A 60 26.74 0.05 -81.98
N VAL A 61 27.47 0.94 -82.66
CA VAL A 61 28.05 0.64 -83.99
C VAL A 61 29.17 -0.38 -83.86
N ASP A 62 29.15 -1.40 -84.72
CA ASP A 62 30.22 -2.39 -84.84
C ASP A 62 31.52 -1.73 -85.33
N MET A 63 32.54 -1.84 -84.49
CA MET A 63 33.88 -1.30 -84.62
C MET A 63 34.95 -2.41 -84.69
N SER A 64 34.56 -3.68 -84.89
CA SER A 64 35.48 -4.83 -84.95
C SER A 64 36.60 -4.66 -85.99
N ALA A 65 36.36 -3.83 -87.01
CA ALA A 65 37.37 -3.45 -88.00
C ALA A 65 38.57 -2.65 -87.43
N LEU A 66 38.45 -2.07 -86.22
CA LEU A 66 39.51 -1.32 -85.54
C LEU A 66 40.53 -2.22 -84.83
N GLY A 67 40.29 -3.54 -84.76
CA GLY A 67 41.19 -4.51 -84.17
C GLY A 67 41.09 -4.59 -82.65
N THR A 68 42.21 -4.85 -81.98
CA THR A 68 42.28 -4.97 -80.52
C THR A 68 43.01 -3.77 -79.90
N ILE A 69 42.50 -3.27 -78.76
CA ILE A 69 43.22 -2.36 -77.87
C ILE A 69 43.48 -3.12 -76.59
N ASN A 70 44.76 -3.22 -76.18
CA ASN A 70 45.15 -3.96 -74.98
C ASN A 70 44.49 -5.36 -74.92
N ASP A 71 44.67 -6.19 -75.95
CA ASP A 71 44.13 -7.56 -76.04
C ASP A 71 42.60 -7.71 -75.96
N ILE A 72 41.83 -6.61 -75.95
CA ILE A 72 40.37 -6.60 -75.99
C ILE A 72 39.91 -6.33 -77.42
N GLU A 73 39.03 -7.18 -77.94
CA GLU A 73 38.44 -7.01 -79.28
C GLU A 73 37.41 -5.87 -79.25
N ILE A 74 37.64 -4.84 -80.08
CA ILE A 74 36.77 -3.66 -80.11
C ILE A 74 35.51 -3.97 -80.91
N THR A 75 34.50 -4.56 -80.28
CA THR A 75 33.23 -4.86 -80.96
C THR A 75 32.34 -3.62 -81.05
N THR A 76 31.89 -3.06 -79.94
CA THR A 76 31.10 -1.83 -79.86
C THR A 76 31.58 -0.99 -78.67
N ILE A 77 31.28 0.31 -78.59
CA ILE A 77 31.62 1.08 -77.38
C ILE A 77 30.91 0.47 -76.16
N GLU A 78 29.67 0.01 -76.34
CA GLU A 78 28.90 -0.72 -75.33
C GLU A 78 29.63 -1.97 -74.80
N GLY A 79 30.12 -2.83 -75.71
CA GLY A 79 30.78 -4.09 -75.34
C GLY A 79 32.22 -3.91 -74.82
N VAL A 80 32.90 -2.82 -75.18
CA VAL A 80 34.30 -2.58 -74.81
C VAL A 80 34.44 -2.05 -73.38
N ILE A 81 33.44 -1.33 -72.86
CA ILE A 81 33.50 -0.73 -71.52
C ILE A 81 33.61 -1.79 -70.41
N PRO A 82 32.74 -2.82 -70.33
CA PRO A 82 32.87 -3.87 -69.32
C PRO A 82 34.21 -4.61 -69.42
N SER A 83 34.64 -4.97 -70.64
CA SER A 83 35.91 -5.67 -70.86
C SER A 83 37.15 -4.85 -70.50
N LEU A 84 37.10 -3.52 -70.64
CA LEU A 84 38.17 -2.63 -70.18
C LEU A 84 38.21 -2.55 -68.65
N LEU A 85 37.05 -2.48 -67.99
CA LEU A 85 36.95 -2.43 -66.52
C LEU A 85 37.43 -3.74 -65.89
N GLU A 86 37.02 -4.89 -66.42
CA GLU A 86 37.47 -6.23 -66.01
C GLU A 86 39.00 -6.38 -66.12
N LYS A 87 39.62 -5.74 -67.11
CA LYS A 87 41.08 -5.75 -67.28
C LYS A 87 41.80 -4.80 -66.31
N ILE A 88 41.17 -3.72 -65.88
CA ILE A 88 41.72 -2.76 -64.89
C ILE A 88 41.63 -3.36 -63.48
N SER A 89 40.48 -3.94 -63.14
CA SER A 89 40.28 -4.74 -61.94
C SER A 89 39.21 -5.81 -62.23
N PRO A 90 39.49 -7.10 -62.01
CA PRO A 90 38.50 -8.18 -62.19
C PRO A 90 37.20 -7.91 -61.41
N GLU A 91 37.32 -7.39 -60.18
CA GLU A 91 36.19 -7.03 -59.31
C GLU A 91 35.31 -5.93 -59.93
N MET A 92 35.91 -4.93 -60.59
CA MET A 92 35.15 -3.88 -61.27
C MET A 92 34.41 -4.40 -62.51
N GLY A 93 34.89 -5.49 -63.11
CA GLY A 93 34.21 -6.17 -64.22
C GLY A 93 32.93 -6.89 -63.79
N GLU A 94 32.97 -7.56 -62.62
CA GLU A 94 31.82 -8.29 -62.06
C GLU A 94 30.72 -7.33 -61.57
N ILE A 95 31.10 -6.21 -60.95
CA ILE A 95 30.18 -5.16 -60.50
C ILE A 95 29.51 -4.43 -61.69
N PHE A 96 30.23 -4.29 -62.80
CA PHE A 96 29.75 -3.62 -64.03
C PHE A 96 29.03 -4.59 -65.00
N ALA A 97 28.12 -5.41 -64.48
CA ALA A 97 27.39 -6.41 -65.27
C ALA A 97 26.16 -5.82 -66.02
N PRO A 98 25.89 -6.23 -67.28
CA PRO A 98 24.68 -5.81 -68.01
C PRO A 98 23.39 -6.14 -67.23
N GLY A 99 22.63 -5.10 -66.88
CA GLY A 99 21.41 -5.22 -66.08
C GLY A 99 21.51 -4.62 -64.67
N SER A 100 22.72 -4.31 -64.18
CA SER A 100 22.90 -3.56 -62.93
C SER A 100 22.65 -2.06 -63.10
N GLY A 101 22.27 -1.37 -62.02
CA GLY A 101 22.21 0.08 -61.98
C GLY A 101 23.57 0.74 -62.23
N ILE A 102 24.66 0.15 -61.75
CA ILE A 102 26.03 0.62 -62.02
C ILE A 102 26.35 0.60 -63.52
N TYR A 103 25.96 -0.46 -64.23
CA TYR A 103 26.08 -0.52 -65.69
C TYR A 103 25.25 0.59 -66.36
N ASP A 104 23.97 0.73 -66.00
CA ASP A 104 23.07 1.75 -66.53
C ASP A 104 23.61 3.18 -66.34
N PHE A 105 24.23 3.45 -65.18
CA PHE A 105 24.86 4.73 -64.88
C PHE A 105 26.11 4.97 -65.74
N GLY A 106 26.99 3.98 -65.86
CA GLY A 106 28.17 4.07 -66.72
C GLY A 106 27.81 4.30 -68.19
N VAL A 107 26.79 3.57 -68.69
CA VAL A 107 26.23 3.80 -70.03
C VAL A 107 25.69 5.22 -70.17
N ALA A 108 24.96 5.73 -69.17
CA ALA A 108 24.43 7.10 -69.20
C ALA A 108 25.55 8.16 -69.22
N ALA A 109 26.64 7.97 -68.49
CA ALA A 109 27.82 8.84 -68.50
C ALA A 109 28.55 8.86 -69.85
N VAL A 110 28.70 7.68 -70.47
CA VAL A 110 29.30 7.55 -71.80
C VAL A 110 28.42 8.20 -72.86
N LEU A 111 27.10 7.98 -72.82
CA LEU A 111 26.15 8.61 -73.74
C LEU A 111 26.11 10.13 -73.60
N MET A 112 26.23 10.67 -72.38
CA MET A 112 26.39 12.10 -72.14
C MET A 112 27.64 12.64 -72.84
N THR A 113 28.78 11.96 -72.66
CA THR A 113 30.07 12.33 -73.27
C THR A 113 29.99 12.25 -74.80
N LEU A 114 29.45 11.16 -75.34
CA LEU A 114 29.25 10.97 -76.79
C LEU A 114 28.31 12.02 -77.37
N ARG A 115 27.27 12.45 -76.64
CA ARG A 115 26.39 13.54 -77.08
C ARG A 115 27.16 14.86 -77.19
N LEU A 116 28.02 15.16 -76.22
CA LEU A 116 28.89 16.34 -76.27
C LEU A 116 29.83 16.29 -77.48
N VAL A 117 30.49 15.14 -77.70
CA VAL A 117 31.42 14.93 -78.82
C VAL A 117 30.69 15.01 -80.16
N THR A 118 29.58 14.31 -80.33
CA THR A 118 28.79 14.32 -81.58
C THR A 118 28.24 15.69 -81.90
N PHE A 119 27.75 16.42 -80.90
CA PHE A 119 27.30 17.79 -81.10
C PHE A 119 28.47 18.72 -81.48
N SER A 120 29.63 18.57 -80.84
CA SER A 120 30.85 19.34 -81.18
C SER A 120 31.33 19.05 -82.60
N VAL A 121 31.38 17.77 -83.01
CA VAL A 121 31.70 17.34 -84.37
C VAL A 121 30.66 17.87 -85.36
N TRP A 122 29.37 17.85 -85.00
CA TRP A 122 28.32 18.43 -85.83
C TRP A 122 28.57 19.91 -86.10
N LEU A 123 28.91 20.68 -85.07
CA LEU A 123 29.17 22.12 -85.17
C LEU A 123 30.46 22.43 -85.94
N ILE A 124 31.55 21.72 -85.69
CA ILE A 124 32.89 22.04 -86.22
C ILE A 124 33.12 21.44 -87.60
N VAL A 125 32.54 20.27 -87.89
CA VAL A 125 32.82 19.53 -89.13
C VAL A 125 31.58 19.51 -90.03
N VAL A 126 30.43 19.06 -89.53
CA VAL A 126 29.24 18.83 -90.36
C VAL A 126 28.64 20.14 -90.85
N ILE A 127 28.48 21.14 -89.98
CA ILE A 127 27.92 22.44 -90.36
C ILE A 127 28.77 23.11 -91.45
N PRO A 128 30.12 23.23 -91.35
CA PRO A 128 30.92 23.80 -92.43
C PRO A 128 30.81 23.04 -93.75
N ILE A 129 30.81 21.70 -93.72
CA ILE A 129 30.65 20.87 -94.93
C ILE A 129 29.28 21.10 -95.57
N LEU A 130 28.19 21.05 -94.79
CA LEU A 130 26.85 21.26 -95.31
C LEU A 130 26.62 22.72 -95.73
N THR A 131 27.28 23.67 -95.08
CA THR A 131 27.27 25.08 -95.51
C THR A 131 27.97 25.25 -96.86
N PHE A 132 29.02 24.47 -97.14
CA PHE A 132 29.62 24.41 -98.47
C PHE A 132 28.67 23.81 -99.52
N VAL A 133 27.90 22.77 -99.15
CA VAL A 133 26.85 22.22 -100.02
C VAL A 133 25.74 23.25 -100.29
N LEU A 134 25.24 23.93 -99.25
CA LEU A 134 24.30 25.05 -99.38
C LEU A 134 24.88 26.14 -100.29
N TRP A 135 26.19 26.37 -100.24
CA TRP A 135 26.84 27.32 -101.12
C TRP A 135 26.84 26.89 -102.59
N ILE A 136 27.08 25.61 -102.88
CA ILE A 136 26.93 25.06 -104.24
C ILE A 136 25.48 25.24 -104.72
N VAL A 137 24.50 24.86 -103.90
CA VAL A 137 23.07 24.99 -104.21
C VAL A 137 22.71 26.46 -104.49
N TYR A 138 23.19 27.38 -103.66
CA TYR A 138 22.99 28.81 -103.83
C TYR A 138 23.45 29.33 -105.21
N LEU A 139 24.52 28.79 -105.79
CA LEU A 139 25.00 29.21 -107.12
C LEU A 139 23.95 29.02 -108.22
N PHE A 140 23.04 28.06 -108.06
CA PHE A 140 21.94 27.78 -108.99
C PHE A 140 20.69 28.62 -108.73
N ILE A 141 20.39 28.94 -107.46
CA ILE A 141 19.15 29.66 -107.06
C ILE A 141 19.37 31.18 -106.95
N LYS A 142 20.60 31.67 -107.17
CA LYS A 142 20.92 33.10 -106.99
C LYS A 142 20.07 34.03 -107.88
N PRO A 143 19.50 35.12 -107.34
CA PRO A 143 18.73 36.08 -108.12
C PRO A 143 19.63 36.91 -109.05
N LYS A 144 19.21 37.10 -110.31
CA LYS A 144 19.97 37.85 -111.35
C LYS A 144 19.88 39.39 -111.25
N ARG A 145 19.31 39.97 -110.18
CA ARG A 145 19.08 41.42 -110.03
C ARG A 145 20.27 42.13 -109.35
N LYS A 146 20.50 43.42 -109.68
CA LYS A 146 21.52 44.26 -109.00
C LYS A 146 21.08 44.54 -107.54
N LYS A 147 22.03 44.45 -106.60
CA LYS A 147 21.80 44.65 -105.15
C LYS A 147 21.49 46.12 -104.83
N THR A 148 20.35 46.39 -104.19
CA THR A 148 19.97 47.73 -103.71
C THR A 148 20.64 48.06 -102.37
N LEU A 149 20.73 49.35 -102.02
CA LEU A 149 21.25 49.78 -100.70
C LEU A 149 20.45 49.16 -99.54
N VAL A 150 19.12 49.14 -99.63
CA VAL A 150 18.24 48.48 -98.63
C VAL A 150 18.57 46.99 -98.49
N SER A 151 18.77 46.28 -99.61
CA SER A 151 19.16 44.87 -99.58
C SER A 151 20.53 44.66 -98.92
N ARG A 152 21.49 45.58 -99.08
CA ARG A 152 22.79 45.50 -98.41
C ARG A 152 22.66 45.70 -96.91
N PHE A 153 21.87 46.66 -96.44
CA PHE A 153 21.62 46.88 -95.01
C PHE A 153 20.85 45.73 -94.34
N ILE A 154 19.85 45.14 -95.00
CA ILE A 154 19.20 43.90 -94.51
C ILE A 154 20.23 42.76 -94.45
N GLY A 155 21.13 42.68 -95.44
CA GLY A 155 22.25 41.72 -95.45
C GLY A 155 23.19 41.88 -94.26
N VAL A 156 23.49 43.13 -93.85
CA VAL A 156 24.23 43.45 -92.61
C VAL A 156 23.48 42.90 -91.40
N GLY A 157 22.21 43.26 -91.22
CA GLY A 157 21.43 42.81 -90.05
C GLY A 157 21.39 41.29 -89.90
N VAL A 158 21.15 40.55 -91.00
CA VAL A 158 21.05 39.09 -90.96
C VAL A 158 22.40 38.41 -90.73
N THR A 159 23.50 38.95 -91.25
CA THR A 159 24.83 38.38 -91.00
C THR A 159 25.35 38.69 -89.60
N VAL A 160 25.01 39.86 -89.06
CA VAL A 160 25.24 40.16 -87.64
C VAL A 160 24.46 39.19 -86.77
N LEU A 161 23.17 38.95 -87.04
CA LEU A 161 22.37 37.93 -86.34
C LEU A 161 22.96 36.52 -86.46
N HIS A 162 23.42 36.15 -87.65
CA HIS A 162 24.10 34.88 -87.87
C HIS A 162 25.36 34.75 -87.02
N SER A 163 26.20 35.78 -87.00
CA SER A 163 27.42 35.80 -86.18
C SER A 163 27.14 35.84 -84.69
N LEU A 164 26.09 36.54 -84.25
CA LEU A 164 25.62 36.51 -82.86
C LEU A 164 25.18 35.09 -82.47
N LEU A 165 24.47 34.37 -83.36
CA LEU A 165 24.11 32.97 -83.13
C LEU A 165 25.35 32.05 -83.11
N SER A 166 26.32 32.24 -84.00
CA SER A 166 27.58 31.47 -83.98
C SER A 166 28.40 31.73 -82.72
N LEU A 167 28.48 32.99 -82.28
CA LEU A 167 29.10 33.38 -81.02
C LEU A 167 28.34 32.81 -79.82
N PHE A 168 27.00 32.79 -79.86
CA PHE A 168 26.18 32.16 -78.84
C PHE A 168 26.46 30.66 -78.72
N ILE A 169 26.65 29.94 -79.82
CA ILE A 169 27.02 28.52 -79.78
C ILE A 169 28.37 28.31 -79.07
N LEU A 170 29.36 29.15 -79.35
CA LEU A 170 30.64 29.14 -78.63
C LEU A 170 30.44 29.45 -77.15
N SER A 171 29.53 30.38 -76.83
CA SER A 171 29.22 30.76 -75.45
C SER A 171 28.60 29.62 -74.64
N ILE A 172 27.90 28.66 -75.24
CA ILE A 172 27.34 27.50 -74.53
C ILE A 172 28.45 26.71 -73.82
N PHE A 173 29.52 26.38 -74.55
CA PHE A 173 30.64 25.60 -73.99
C PHE A 173 31.46 26.42 -73.00
N LEU A 174 31.77 27.68 -73.34
CA LEU A 174 32.52 28.56 -72.46
C LEU A 174 31.76 28.81 -71.16
N ALA A 175 30.48 29.20 -71.24
CA ALA A 175 29.66 29.48 -70.05
C ALA A 175 29.48 28.25 -69.15
N GLY A 176 29.33 27.06 -69.73
CA GLY A 176 29.25 25.83 -68.96
C GLY A 176 30.52 25.51 -68.18
N LEU A 177 31.67 25.54 -68.87
CA LEU A 177 32.97 25.28 -68.27
C LEU A 177 33.36 26.36 -67.26
N THR A 178 33.16 27.64 -67.60
CA THR A 178 33.45 28.73 -66.67
C THR A 178 32.50 28.75 -65.49
N SER A 179 31.23 28.38 -65.65
CA SER A 179 30.31 28.28 -64.52
C SER A 179 30.68 27.11 -63.60
N ALA A 180 31.06 25.96 -64.14
CA ALA A 180 31.53 24.83 -63.32
C ALA A 180 32.84 25.17 -62.60
N ALA A 181 33.80 25.77 -63.31
CA ALA A 181 35.07 26.21 -62.76
C ALA A 181 34.89 27.33 -61.73
N HIS A 182 34.02 28.32 -61.99
CA HIS A 182 33.72 29.41 -61.05
C HIS A 182 33.08 28.91 -59.77
N SER A 183 32.15 27.94 -59.87
CA SER A 183 31.63 27.28 -58.68
C SER A 183 32.77 26.62 -57.89
N ALA A 184 33.68 25.90 -58.55
CA ALA A 184 34.81 25.27 -57.87
C ALA A 184 35.82 26.25 -57.21
N ILE A 185 35.74 27.57 -57.46
CA ILE A 185 36.65 28.56 -56.86
C ILE A 185 36.44 28.68 -55.35
N SER A 186 35.20 28.65 -54.85
CA SER A 186 34.98 28.85 -53.41
C SER A 186 35.58 27.71 -52.58
N LEU A 187 35.65 26.49 -53.14
CA LEU A 187 36.36 25.35 -52.52
C LEU A 187 37.87 25.60 -52.31
N THR A 188 38.46 26.54 -53.07
CA THR A 188 39.91 26.84 -53.01
C THR A 188 40.26 28.04 -52.12
N GLU A 189 39.31 28.93 -51.86
CA GLU A 189 39.57 30.16 -51.09
C GLU A 189 39.35 29.99 -49.58
N THR A 190 38.65 28.94 -49.13
CA THR A 190 38.23 28.74 -47.72
C THR A 190 38.83 27.52 -47.02
N ALA A 191 39.73 26.75 -47.65
CA ALA A 191 40.30 25.54 -47.05
C ALA A 191 41.54 25.84 -46.15
N PRO A 192 41.59 25.35 -44.89
CA PRO A 192 42.74 25.50 -44.00
C PRO A 192 43.97 24.70 -44.50
N SER A 193 45.15 25.10 -44.00
CA SER A 193 46.44 24.79 -44.60
C SER A 193 47.21 23.65 -43.91
N GLU A 194 47.05 22.38 -44.29
CA GLU A 194 48.04 21.30 -44.05
C GLU A 194 48.10 20.27 -45.21
N ASP A 195 49.18 19.48 -45.28
CA ASP A 195 49.68 18.72 -46.46
C ASP A 195 49.21 17.23 -46.53
N GLU A 196 47.92 16.88 -46.34
CA GLU A 196 47.46 15.49 -46.52
C GLU A 196 46.25 15.35 -47.48
N PRO A 197 46.05 14.21 -48.17
CA PRO A 197 44.92 14.06 -49.08
C PRO A 197 43.59 13.99 -48.33
N ALA A 198 42.52 14.52 -48.93
CA ALA A 198 41.18 14.50 -48.36
C ALA A 198 40.75 13.07 -47.98
N GLN A 199 40.46 12.88 -46.69
CA GLN A 199 40.13 11.58 -46.13
C GLN A 199 38.87 11.69 -45.28
N ILE A 200 37.94 10.76 -45.49
CA ILE A 200 36.93 10.44 -44.49
C ILE A 200 37.63 9.54 -43.48
N ILE A 201 37.96 10.09 -42.32
CA ILE A 201 38.59 9.34 -41.23
C ILE A 201 37.47 8.91 -40.30
N PHE A 202 37.19 7.61 -40.27
CA PHE A 202 36.31 7.06 -39.24
C PHE A 202 37.09 7.02 -37.93
N THR A 203 36.74 7.90 -37.00
CA THR A 203 37.31 7.93 -35.65
C THR A 203 36.29 7.42 -34.64
N ASP A 204 36.73 7.13 -33.42
CA ASP A 204 35.86 6.77 -32.29
C ASP A 204 34.85 7.89 -31.93
N GLN A 205 35.04 9.09 -32.48
CA GLN A 205 34.17 10.27 -32.31
C GLN A 205 33.26 10.52 -33.54
N GLY A 206 33.28 9.60 -34.52
CA GLY A 206 32.51 9.67 -35.76
C GLY A 206 33.37 9.90 -37.02
N PRO A 207 32.74 9.91 -38.20
CA PRO A 207 33.41 10.19 -39.46
C PRO A 207 33.81 11.67 -39.52
N MET A 208 35.11 11.94 -39.48
CA MET A 208 35.69 13.25 -39.73
C MET A 208 35.97 13.41 -41.22
N LEU A 209 35.43 14.49 -41.80
CA LEU A 209 35.77 14.89 -43.16
C LEU A 209 36.97 15.85 -43.10
N ARG A 210 38.18 15.35 -43.33
CA ARG A 210 39.36 16.19 -43.45
C ARG A 210 39.46 16.68 -44.89
N LEU A 211 39.13 17.95 -45.12
CA LEU A 211 39.20 18.62 -46.42
C LEU A 211 40.48 19.46 -46.46
N ASP A 212 41.50 18.98 -47.18
CA ASP A 212 42.72 19.74 -47.43
C ASP A 212 42.73 20.34 -48.83
N ASN A 213 43.57 21.37 -49.00
CA ASN A 213 43.87 22.00 -50.27
C ASN A 213 44.33 20.95 -51.29
N ALA A 214 43.59 20.80 -52.39
CA ALA A 214 44.27 20.51 -53.63
C ALA A 214 44.96 21.80 -54.06
N GLU A 215 46.30 21.83 -54.05
CA GLU A 215 47.06 22.93 -54.65
C GLU A 215 46.70 23.03 -56.14
N PHE A 216 45.79 23.93 -56.44
CA PHE A 216 45.35 24.23 -57.79
C PHE A 216 46.03 25.49 -58.34
N GLU A 217 47.23 25.84 -57.87
CA GLU A 217 47.99 27.01 -58.39
C GLU A 217 48.11 26.94 -59.94
N GLU A 218 48.17 25.74 -60.52
CA GLU A 218 48.16 25.52 -61.97
C GLU A 218 46.85 25.96 -62.67
N PHE A 219 45.75 26.10 -61.92
CA PHE A 219 44.41 26.47 -62.37
C PHE A 219 43.96 27.88 -61.95
N ASP A 220 44.74 28.63 -61.19
CA ASP A 220 44.43 30.02 -60.77
C ASP A 220 44.03 30.91 -61.96
N PHE A 221 44.75 30.77 -63.07
CA PHE A 221 44.43 31.48 -64.31
C PHE A 221 43.05 31.09 -64.87
N ILE A 222 42.68 29.80 -64.80
CA ILE A 222 41.39 29.28 -65.26
C ILE A 222 40.27 29.80 -64.35
N PHE A 223 40.50 29.84 -63.04
CA PHE A 223 39.58 30.39 -62.05
C PHE A 223 39.38 31.90 -62.20
N GLU A 224 40.46 32.69 -62.32
CA GLU A 224 40.40 34.14 -62.56
C GLU A 224 39.66 34.45 -63.89
N PHE A 225 39.86 33.64 -64.93
CA PHE A 225 39.13 33.78 -66.19
C PHE A 225 37.66 33.40 -66.05
N ALA A 226 37.36 32.31 -65.33
CA ALA A 226 36.01 31.82 -65.12
C ALA A 226 35.13 32.83 -64.35
N GLY A 227 35.66 33.40 -63.27
CA GLY A 227 34.96 34.44 -62.49
C GLY A 227 34.64 35.70 -63.30
N ASN A 228 35.53 36.08 -64.23
CA ASN A 228 35.38 37.30 -65.04
C ASN A 228 34.68 37.08 -66.39
N TYR A 229 34.40 35.84 -66.79
CA TYR A 229 33.81 35.52 -68.11
C TYR A 229 32.49 36.26 -68.37
N ARG A 230 31.63 36.37 -67.34
CA ARG A 230 30.33 37.05 -67.45
C ARG A 230 30.44 38.56 -67.67
N GLU A 231 31.62 39.15 -67.46
CA GLU A 231 31.87 40.56 -67.76
C GLU A 231 32.24 40.82 -69.22
N SER A 232 32.66 39.77 -69.96
CA SER A 232 32.97 39.85 -71.38
C SER A 232 31.72 40.16 -72.21
N TYR A 233 31.89 40.77 -73.39
CA TYR A 233 30.79 41.02 -74.33
C TYR A 233 30.10 39.73 -74.77
N LEU A 234 30.85 38.63 -74.89
CA LEU A 234 30.30 37.32 -75.21
C LEU A 234 29.42 36.79 -74.06
N GLY A 235 29.95 36.79 -72.83
CA GLY A 235 29.24 36.32 -71.63
C GLY A 235 28.04 37.19 -71.25
N LYS A 236 28.11 38.51 -71.48
CA LYS A 236 26.98 39.44 -71.35
C LYS A 236 25.89 39.12 -72.37
N MET A 237 26.24 39.00 -73.64
CA MET A 237 25.28 38.73 -74.73
C MET A 237 24.47 37.45 -74.45
N SER A 238 25.15 36.37 -74.05
CA SER A 238 24.52 35.08 -73.82
C SER A 238 23.76 34.99 -72.49
N GLY A 239 24.16 35.78 -71.48
CA GLY A 239 23.48 35.89 -70.19
C GLY A 239 22.27 36.83 -70.15
N LEU A 240 21.98 37.58 -71.23
CA LEU A 240 20.83 38.51 -71.30
C LEU A 240 19.48 37.80 -71.23
N ILE A 241 19.37 36.62 -71.84
CA ILE A 241 18.16 35.82 -71.83
C ILE A 241 18.29 34.81 -70.69
N LYS A 242 17.34 34.82 -69.75
CA LYS A 242 17.33 33.91 -68.61
C LYS A 242 16.19 32.89 -68.70
N ILE A 243 16.49 31.63 -68.39
CA ILE A 243 15.51 30.55 -68.21
C ILE A 243 15.83 29.91 -66.85
N ASP A 244 14.83 29.83 -65.96
CA ASP A 244 14.99 29.31 -64.58
C ASP A 244 16.18 29.92 -63.83
N LYS A 245 16.24 31.27 -63.81
CA LYS A 245 17.31 32.10 -63.19
C LYS A 245 18.71 31.96 -63.82
N ALA A 246 18.99 30.95 -64.65
CA ALA A 246 20.25 30.76 -65.37
C ALA A 246 20.25 31.46 -66.74
N GLY A 247 21.43 31.79 -67.27
CA GLY A 247 21.58 32.28 -68.64
C GLY A 247 21.18 31.21 -69.67
N LEU A 248 20.71 31.62 -70.85
CA LEU A 248 20.27 30.69 -71.90
C LEU A 248 21.41 29.74 -72.34
N ASP A 249 22.64 30.24 -72.36
CA ASP A 249 23.85 29.45 -72.67
C ASP A 249 24.11 28.35 -71.62
N GLU A 250 24.04 28.70 -70.34
CA GLU A 250 24.15 27.78 -69.22
C GLU A 250 23.02 26.74 -69.21
N TYR A 251 21.78 27.15 -69.48
CA TYR A 251 20.66 26.23 -69.59
C TYR A 251 20.87 25.22 -70.72
N MET A 252 21.34 25.68 -71.89
CA MET A 252 21.64 24.81 -73.02
C MET A 252 22.84 23.90 -72.72
N PHE A 253 23.84 24.38 -71.98
CA PHE A 253 24.94 23.55 -71.52
C PHE A 253 24.46 22.45 -70.58
N ASP A 254 23.63 22.77 -69.58
CA ASP A 254 23.04 21.78 -68.67
C ASP A 254 22.22 20.73 -69.41
N GLU A 255 21.56 21.10 -70.50
CA GLU A 255 20.78 20.18 -71.33
C GLU A 255 21.66 19.27 -72.20
N LEU A 256 22.87 19.70 -72.56
CA LEU A 256 23.87 18.89 -73.27
C LEU A 256 24.63 17.99 -72.31
N PHE A 257 25.07 18.56 -71.19
CA PHE A 257 25.87 17.96 -70.13
C PHE A 257 24.98 17.51 -68.95
N SER A 258 23.97 16.70 -69.28
CA SER A 258 23.11 16.04 -68.30
C SER A 258 23.19 14.53 -68.45
N LEU A 259 23.27 13.84 -67.32
CA LEU A 259 23.15 12.40 -67.22
C LEU A 259 21.69 12.02 -67.01
N LYS A 260 21.18 11.06 -67.80
CA LYS A 260 19.83 10.53 -67.63
C LYS A 260 19.94 9.09 -67.14
N TYR A 261 19.68 8.88 -65.87
CA TYR A 261 19.67 7.58 -65.23
C TYR A 261 18.23 7.22 -64.84
N ARG A 262 17.72 6.09 -65.35
CA ARG A 262 16.31 5.68 -65.19
C ARG A 262 15.34 6.85 -65.45
N LYS A 263 14.59 7.29 -64.43
CA LYS A 263 13.64 8.42 -64.49
C LYS A 263 14.27 9.77 -64.12
N THR A 264 15.47 9.78 -63.55
CA THR A 264 16.14 10.97 -63.01
C THR A 264 17.06 11.59 -64.04
N LYS A 265 16.94 12.91 -64.23
CA LYS A 265 17.86 13.69 -65.06
C LYS A 265 18.72 14.58 -64.18
N ILE A 266 20.02 14.27 -64.13
CA ILE A 266 21.01 14.97 -63.33
C ILE A 266 21.72 16.00 -64.22
N LYS A 267 21.76 17.25 -63.76
CA LYS A 267 22.48 18.35 -64.41
C LYS A 267 23.75 18.61 -63.59
N LEU A 268 24.88 17.98 -63.98
CA LEU A 268 26.10 17.92 -63.15
C LEU A 268 26.58 19.29 -62.65
N ARG A 269 26.55 20.31 -63.51
CA ARG A 269 26.89 21.69 -63.12
C ARG A 269 25.98 22.25 -62.01
N LYS A 270 24.67 21.96 -62.06
CA LYS A 270 23.72 22.40 -61.03
C LYS A 270 23.90 21.65 -59.72
N GLU A 271 24.17 20.34 -59.78
CA GLU A 271 24.49 19.55 -58.58
C GLU A 271 25.75 20.07 -57.91
N LEU A 272 26.83 20.29 -58.68
CA LEU A 272 28.09 20.85 -58.20
C LEU A 272 27.85 22.21 -57.51
N ALA A 273 27.09 23.10 -58.14
CA ALA A 273 26.73 24.38 -57.55
C ALA A 273 25.91 24.26 -56.25
N THR A 274 25.09 23.22 -56.09
CA THR A 274 24.35 22.96 -54.83
C THR A 274 25.26 22.43 -53.74
N VAL A 275 26.14 21.46 -54.05
CA VAL A 275 27.14 20.95 -53.10
C VAL A 275 28.05 22.07 -52.60
N ILE A 276 28.42 22.99 -53.48
CA ILE A 276 29.27 24.12 -53.13
C ILE A 276 28.54 25.13 -52.25
N ARG A 277 27.28 25.47 -52.54
CA ARG A 277 26.48 26.30 -51.63
C ARG A 277 26.33 25.68 -50.25
N LEU A 278 26.16 24.36 -50.19
CA LEU A 278 26.10 23.63 -48.93
C LEU A 278 27.43 23.76 -48.16
N TYR A 279 28.54 23.61 -48.85
CA TYR A 279 29.87 23.80 -48.28
C TYR A 279 30.09 25.25 -47.80
N ASP A 280 29.79 26.25 -48.63
CA ASP A 280 29.92 27.67 -48.27
C ASP A 280 29.07 27.99 -47.03
N LEU A 281 27.84 27.47 -46.96
CA LEU A 281 26.93 27.66 -45.84
C LEU A 281 27.50 27.09 -44.53
N ILE A 282 28.19 25.95 -44.58
CA ILE A 282 28.85 25.35 -43.42
C ILE A 282 30.14 26.12 -43.08
N ALA A 283 30.99 26.40 -44.07
CA ALA A 283 32.28 27.06 -43.90
C ALA A 283 32.17 28.51 -43.41
N GLU A 284 31.13 29.24 -43.81
CA GLU A 284 30.88 30.61 -43.31
C GLU A 284 30.45 30.64 -41.83
N ASN A 285 29.96 29.52 -41.30
CA ASN A 285 29.39 29.43 -39.95
C ASN A 285 30.17 28.51 -39.00
N VAL A 286 31.21 27.82 -39.50
CA VAL A 286 32.10 26.95 -38.72
C VAL A 286 33.53 27.49 -38.76
N GLU A 287 34.10 27.82 -37.60
CA GLU A 287 35.53 28.10 -37.48
C GLU A 287 36.31 26.79 -37.24
N GLY A 288 37.12 26.34 -38.20
CA GLY A 288 37.99 25.17 -38.07
C GLY A 288 37.48 23.90 -38.75
N GLU A 289 37.76 22.73 -38.16
CA GLU A 289 37.35 21.42 -38.72
C GLU A 289 35.83 21.21 -38.61
N ILE A 290 35.22 20.64 -39.66
CA ILE A 290 33.81 20.25 -39.66
C ILE A 290 33.69 18.91 -38.92
N ASN A 291 33.16 18.96 -37.70
CA ASN A 291 32.91 17.81 -36.83
C ASN A 291 31.52 17.94 -36.22
N LEU A 292 31.09 16.93 -35.44
CA LEU A 292 29.75 16.93 -34.86
C LEU A 292 29.52 18.17 -33.98
N GLU A 293 30.51 18.56 -33.18
CA GLU A 293 30.47 19.73 -32.28
C GLU A 293 30.30 21.04 -33.03
N SER A 294 31.00 21.23 -34.15
CA SER A 294 30.88 22.44 -34.96
C SER A 294 29.56 22.52 -35.74
N LEU A 295 28.96 21.38 -36.10
CA LEU A 295 27.61 21.32 -36.64
C LEU A 295 26.54 21.62 -35.58
N VAL A 296 26.75 21.22 -34.32
CA VAL A 296 25.87 21.58 -33.20
C VAL A 296 25.85 23.09 -32.96
N ALA A 297 27.03 23.73 -33.05
CA ALA A 297 27.22 25.16 -32.80
C ALA A 297 26.60 26.09 -33.86
N LEU A 298 26.10 25.53 -34.97
CA LEU A 298 25.45 26.31 -36.03
C LEU A 298 24.14 26.95 -35.53
N PRO A 299 23.79 28.16 -36.03
CA PRO A 299 22.46 28.73 -35.81
C PRO A 299 21.37 27.83 -36.41
N GLU A 300 20.19 27.75 -35.78
CA GLU A 300 19.08 26.91 -36.25
C GLU A 300 18.63 27.27 -37.68
N GLU A 301 18.62 28.57 -38.04
CA GLU A 301 18.28 28.97 -39.40
C GLU A 301 19.28 28.46 -40.46
N VAL A 302 20.53 28.22 -40.05
CA VAL A 302 21.57 27.66 -40.93
C VAL A 302 21.38 26.15 -41.04
N LYS A 303 21.08 25.46 -39.94
CA LYS A 303 20.78 24.03 -39.94
C LYS A 303 19.61 23.69 -40.85
N GLU A 304 18.50 24.43 -40.79
CA GLU A 304 17.35 24.24 -41.70
C GLU A 304 17.73 24.46 -43.17
N GLN A 305 18.57 25.46 -43.46
CA GLN A 305 19.05 25.75 -44.82
C GLN A 305 19.95 24.64 -45.37
N ILE A 306 20.81 24.05 -44.53
CA ILE A 306 21.62 22.87 -44.87
C ILE A 306 20.70 21.74 -45.32
N VAL A 307 19.67 21.43 -44.53
CA VAL A 307 18.70 20.37 -44.84
C VAL A 307 17.96 20.63 -46.16
N GLU A 308 17.53 21.88 -46.41
CA GLU A 308 16.89 22.27 -47.66
C GLU A 308 17.81 22.14 -48.89
N GLU A 309 19.09 22.50 -48.79
CA GLU A 309 20.04 22.33 -49.88
C GLU A 309 20.40 20.85 -50.11
N VAL A 310 20.51 20.04 -49.06
CA VAL A 310 20.71 18.58 -49.18
C VAL A 310 19.53 17.92 -49.90
N LYS A 311 18.28 18.29 -49.56
CA LYS A 311 17.06 17.79 -50.24
C LYS A 311 17.05 18.12 -51.75
N ARG A 312 17.72 19.19 -52.18
CA ARG A 312 17.80 19.60 -53.59
C ARG A 312 18.77 18.76 -54.43
N LEU A 313 19.65 17.98 -53.81
CA LEU A 313 20.64 17.15 -54.50
C LEU A 313 19.98 15.94 -55.16
N LYS A 314 19.81 16.01 -56.49
CA LYS A 314 19.26 14.87 -57.26
C LYS A 314 20.28 13.78 -57.47
N ILE A 315 21.57 14.09 -57.33
CA ILE A 315 22.64 13.10 -57.40
C ILE A 315 22.50 12.02 -56.32
N LEU A 316 21.98 12.36 -55.13
CA LEU A 316 21.81 11.39 -54.04
C LEU A 316 20.82 10.26 -54.39
N ARG A 317 19.80 10.56 -55.20
CA ARG A 317 18.84 9.55 -55.73
C ARG A 317 19.47 8.52 -56.68
N VAL A 318 20.72 8.75 -57.06
CA VAL A 318 21.48 7.88 -57.95
C VAL A 318 22.70 7.34 -57.22
N ALA A 319 23.42 8.16 -56.48
CA ALA A 319 24.60 7.75 -55.73
C ALA A 319 24.31 6.69 -54.66
N ILE A 320 23.21 6.82 -53.89
CA ILE A 320 22.91 5.88 -52.80
C ILE A 320 22.54 4.48 -53.33
N PRO A 321 21.58 4.31 -54.27
CA PRO A 321 21.31 2.99 -54.85
C PRO A 321 22.53 2.35 -55.51
N LEU A 322 23.36 3.14 -56.20
CA LEU A 322 24.61 2.66 -56.79
C LEU A 322 25.63 2.23 -55.73
N GLY A 323 25.70 2.95 -54.61
CA GLY A 323 26.53 2.59 -53.47
C GLY A 323 26.11 1.27 -52.85
N ILE A 324 24.80 1.03 -52.70
CA ILE A 324 24.27 -0.24 -52.20
C ILE A 324 24.60 -1.38 -53.17
N GLU A 325 24.34 -1.22 -54.47
CA GLU A 325 24.72 -2.22 -55.47
C GLU A 325 26.23 -2.51 -55.43
N TYR A 326 27.06 -1.49 -55.23
CA TYR A 326 28.51 -1.64 -55.13
C TYR A 326 28.91 -2.45 -53.89
N VAL A 327 28.41 -2.07 -52.71
CA VAL A 327 28.75 -2.72 -51.43
C VAL A 327 28.31 -4.18 -51.39
N VAL A 328 27.16 -4.50 -52.02
CA VAL A 328 26.67 -5.87 -52.22
C VAL A 328 27.59 -6.62 -53.18
N ALA A 329 27.84 -6.08 -54.37
CA ALA A 329 28.63 -6.75 -55.39
C ALA A 329 30.12 -6.88 -55.04
N SER A 330 30.64 -6.03 -54.15
CA SER A 330 32.01 -6.11 -53.64
C SER A 330 32.18 -7.12 -52.49
N GLY A 331 31.11 -7.80 -52.05
CA GLY A 331 31.13 -8.72 -50.90
C GLY A 331 31.45 -8.03 -49.56
N VAL A 332 31.39 -6.69 -49.52
CA VAL A 332 31.66 -5.93 -48.30
C VAL A 332 30.49 -6.08 -47.34
N LEU A 333 29.26 -6.08 -47.85
CA LEU A 333 28.08 -6.29 -47.03
C LEU A 333 28.13 -7.64 -46.29
N GLU A 334 28.47 -8.71 -46.99
CA GLU A 334 28.56 -10.06 -46.41
C GLU A 334 29.60 -10.12 -45.29
N LYS A 335 30.76 -9.47 -45.52
CA LYS A 335 31.84 -9.42 -44.54
C LYS A 335 31.49 -8.60 -43.29
N GLU A 336 30.74 -7.50 -43.44
CA GLU A 336 30.40 -6.59 -42.34
C GLU A 336 29.13 -7.00 -41.58
N LEU A 337 28.20 -7.73 -42.23
CA LEU A 337 27.01 -8.27 -41.55
C LEU A 337 27.35 -9.45 -40.62
N GLY A 338 28.42 -10.20 -40.90
CA GLY A 338 28.86 -11.30 -40.03
C GLY A 338 27.76 -12.34 -39.82
N ASP A 339 27.41 -12.62 -38.57
CA ASP A 339 26.38 -13.61 -38.21
C ASP A 339 24.94 -13.11 -38.49
N LEU A 340 24.73 -11.82 -38.82
CA LEU A 340 23.41 -11.27 -39.12
C LEU A 340 22.81 -11.79 -40.45
N GLU A 341 23.62 -12.39 -41.32
CA GLU A 341 23.16 -13.07 -42.54
C GLU A 341 22.18 -14.23 -42.25
N GLU A 342 22.23 -14.81 -41.06
CA GLU A 342 21.30 -15.89 -40.65
C GLU A 342 19.86 -15.38 -40.47
N TYR A 343 19.69 -14.08 -40.20
CA TYR A 343 18.41 -13.47 -39.88
C TYR A 343 17.89 -12.53 -40.98
N LEU A 344 18.78 -12.01 -41.82
CA LEU A 344 18.43 -11.07 -42.89
C LEU A 344 18.49 -11.76 -44.26
N ASP A 345 17.34 -11.86 -44.94
CA ASP A 345 17.30 -12.34 -46.32
C ASP A 345 17.82 -11.24 -47.28
N ILE A 346 19.13 -11.20 -47.46
CA ILE A 346 19.82 -10.22 -48.32
C ILE A 346 19.26 -10.26 -49.75
N GLU A 347 18.89 -11.44 -50.27
CA GLU A 347 18.33 -11.55 -51.63
C GLU A 347 16.99 -10.82 -51.78
N LYS A 348 16.19 -10.76 -50.71
CA LYS A 348 14.92 -10.02 -50.65
C LYS A 348 15.10 -8.54 -50.30
N VAL A 349 15.98 -8.23 -49.34
CA VAL A 349 16.19 -6.87 -48.81
C VAL A 349 16.81 -5.94 -49.84
N ILE A 350 17.81 -6.39 -50.59
CA ILE A 350 18.54 -5.52 -51.54
C ILE A 350 17.61 -4.93 -52.62
N PRO A 351 16.75 -5.71 -53.30
CA PRO A 351 15.76 -5.14 -54.22
C PRO A 351 14.87 -4.06 -53.59
N GLU A 352 14.41 -4.26 -52.35
CA GLU A 352 13.53 -3.31 -51.64
C GLU A 352 14.29 -2.01 -51.30
N LEU A 353 15.55 -2.11 -50.84
CA LEU A 353 16.41 -0.94 -50.58
C LEU A 353 16.63 -0.10 -51.85
N LEU A 354 16.81 -0.73 -53.01
CA LEU A 354 17.03 -0.03 -54.28
C LEU A 354 15.80 0.74 -54.80
N GLU A 355 14.60 0.46 -54.26
CA GLU A 355 13.35 1.13 -54.62
C GLU A 355 12.95 2.27 -53.67
N ILE A 356 13.67 2.45 -52.55
CA ILE A 356 13.42 3.50 -51.55
C ILE A 356 13.46 4.91 -52.15
N ASP A 357 12.55 5.78 -51.68
CA ASP A 357 12.58 7.21 -52.00
C ASP A 357 13.58 7.96 -51.10
N TYR A 358 14.87 7.87 -51.44
CA TYR A 358 15.95 8.48 -50.65
C TYR A 358 15.83 10.00 -50.46
N GLU A 359 15.05 10.72 -51.29
CA GLU A 359 14.76 12.13 -51.04
C GLU A 359 13.96 12.32 -49.74
N LYS A 360 12.97 11.44 -49.52
CA LYS A 360 12.17 11.45 -48.29
C LYS A 360 12.97 10.92 -47.11
N GLU A 361 13.72 9.83 -47.29
CA GLU A 361 14.55 9.26 -46.21
C GLU A 361 15.55 10.28 -45.67
N ILE A 362 16.28 10.97 -46.53
CA ILE A 362 17.23 12.01 -46.11
C ILE A 362 16.48 13.13 -45.39
N GLY A 363 15.24 13.44 -45.80
CA GLY A 363 14.40 14.41 -45.13
C GLY A 363 14.07 14.03 -43.69
N TYR A 364 13.66 12.78 -43.45
CA TYR A 364 13.37 12.28 -42.11
C TYR A 364 14.65 12.11 -41.27
N LEU A 365 15.73 11.57 -41.83
CA LEU A 365 17.03 11.46 -41.16
C LEU A 365 17.57 12.83 -40.74
N ALA A 366 17.47 13.82 -41.61
CA ALA A 366 17.90 15.18 -41.30
C ALA A 366 17.06 15.79 -40.17
N ALA A 367 15.73 15.62 -40.19
CA ALA A 367 14.86 16.10 -39.12
C ALA A 367 15.17 15.41 -37.77
N ALA A 368 15.29 14.08 -37.77
CA ALA A 368 15.69 13.31 -36.59
C ALA A 368 17.07 13.73 -36.06
N PHE A 369 18.03 14.01 -36.94
CA PHE A 369 19.35 14.50 -36.55
C PHE A 369 19.27 15.88 -35.89
N LEU A 370 18.45 16.80 -36.41
CA LEU A 370 18.26 18.12 -35.79
C LEU A 370 17.60 17.99 -34.41
N ASP A 371 16.58 17.15 -34.27
CA ASP A 371 15.94 16.87 -32.98
C ASP A 371 16.97 16.28 -31.99
N ALA A 372 17.83 15.35 -32.44
CA ALA A 372 18.88 14.75 -31.61
C ALA A 372 19.92 15.78 -31.14
N LEU A 373 20.24 16.76 -31.99
CA LEU A 373 21.12 17.88 -31.64
C LEU A 373 20.47 18.83 -30.64
N ALA A 374 19.19 19.17 -30.83
CA ALA A 374 18.42 20.02 -29.92
C ALA A 374 18.29 19.40 -28.52
N LEU A 375 18.20 18.07 -28.45
CA LEU A 375 18.20 17.28 -27.22
C LEU A 375 19.59 17.09 -26.61
N GLU A 376 20.64 17.62 -27.24
CA GLU A 376 22.04 17.48 -26.82
C GLU A 376 22.50 16.03 -26.62
N LEU A 377 21.93 15.05 -27.35
CA LEU A 377 22.23 13.62 -27.15
C LEU A 377 23.73 13.28 -27.34
N HIS A 378 24.48 14.10 -28.06
CA HIS A 378 25.93 13.98 -28.21
C HIS A 378 26.70 14.14 -26.88
N LYS A 379 26.12 14.79 -25.86
CA LYS A 379 26.72 14.96 -24.52
C LYS A 379 26.32 13.85 -23.54
N MET A 380 25.51 12.89 -23.97
CA MET A 380 24.96 11.84 -23.11
C MET A 380 26.02 10.98 -22.41
N GLY A 381 27.20 10.81 -23.02
CA GLY A 381 28.34 10.09 -22.41
C GLY A 381 28.92 10.78 -21.16
N GLU A 382 28.66 12.08 -20.97
CA GLU A 382 29.15 12.87 -19.84
C GLU A 382 28.10 13.02 -18.72
N ASN A 383 26.81 12.81 -19.03
CA ASN A 383 25.70 12.95 -18.09
C ASN A 383 24.62 11.88 -18.32
N SER A 384 24.67 10.80 -17.53
CA SER A 384 23.68 9.72 -17.60
C SER A 384 22.27 10.13 -17.20
N GLN A 385 22.09 11.26 -16.49
CA GLN A 385 20.78 11.79 -16.10
C GLN A 385 20.12 12.64 -17.19
N LEU A 386 20.84 12.94 -18.29
CA LEU A 386 20.32 13.75 -19.39
C LEU A 386 19.01 13.19 -19.95
N LEU A 387 18.87 11.86 -20.02
CA LEU A 387 17.66 11.16 -20.48
C LEU A 387 16.40 11.50 -19.67
N LEU A 388 16.53 11.87 -18.39
CA LEU A 388 15.39 12.21 -17.54
C LEU A 388 14.91 13.65 -17.76
N THR A 389 15.67 14.46 -18.50
CA THR A 389 15.45 15.90 -18.66
C THR A 389 15.23 16.32 -20.12
N LEU A 390 15.08 15.36 -21.04
CA LEU A 390 14.87 15.68 -22.45
C LEU A 390 13.48 16.29 -22.68
N ASP A 391 13.40 17.19 -23.64
CA ASP A 391 12.12 17.75 -24.07
C ASP A 391 11.26 16.68 -24.74
N ALA A 392 10.12 16.36 -24.14
CA ALA A 392 9.27 15.25 -24.56
C ALA A 392 8.71 15.41 -25.97
N ASP A 393 8.38 16.63 -26.40
CA ASP A 393 7.86 16.90 -27.74
C ASP A 393 8.94 16.72 -28.80
N THR A 394 10.18 17.11 -28.49
CA THR A 394 11.34 16.90 -29.36
C THR A 394 11.72 15.41 -29.46
N VAL A 395 11.62 14.64 -28.36
CA VAL A 395 11.81 13.17 -28.39
C VAL A 395 10.74 12.47 -29.23
N ASP A 396 9.47 12.88 -29.09
CA ASP A 396 8.37 12.34 -29.89
C ASP A 396 8.55 12.64 -31.38
N SER A 397 8.96 13.88 -31.73
CA SER A 397 9.32 14.26 -33.11
C SER A 397 10.49 13.43 -33.65
N LEU A 398 11.55 13.25 -32.85
CA LEU A 398 12.72 12.46 -33.24
C LEU A 398 12.32 11.02 -33.58
N LEU A 399 11.55 10.38 -32.70
CA LEU A 399 11.14 8.99 -32.88
C LEU A 399 10.07 8.84 -33.97
N ASP A 400 9.23 9.85 -34.21
CA ASP A 400 8.32 9.87 -35.38
C ASP A 400 9.08 9.95 -36.71
N ASN A 401 10.13 10.78 -36.76
CA ASN A 401 11.00 10.89 -37.93
C ASN A 401 11.77 9.58 -38.17
N VAL A 402 12.36 8.97 -37.14
CA VAL A 402 13.06 7.67 -37.26
C VAL A 402 12.09 6.55 -37.66
N GLY A 403 10.92 6.46 -37.02
CA GLY A 403 9.89 5.48 -37.36
C GLY A 403 9.26 5.70 -38.74
N SER A 404 9.48 6.85 -39.38
CA SER A 404 9.01 7.15 -40.74
C SER A 404 9.98 6.77 -41.86
N LEU A 405 11.15 6.23 -41.50
CA LEU A 405 12.13 5.73 -42.44
C LEU A 405 11.69 4.39 -43.05
N GLN A 406 11.65 4.31 -44.37
CA GLN A 406 11.36 3.08 -45.09
C GLN A 406 12.43 2.02 -44.85
N ILE A 407 13.69 2.42 -44.60
CA ILE A 407 14.74 1.46 -44.28
C ILE A 407 14.41 0.66 -43.01
N ILE A 408 13.77 1.30 -42.02
CA ILE A 408 13.35 0.64 -40.77
C ILE A 408 12.25 -0.39 -41.04
N ASP A 409 11.32 -0.12 -41.96
CA ASP A 409 10.29 -1.09 -42.37
C ASP A 409 10.87 -2.31 -43.10
N ILE A 410 11.96 -2.13 -43.86
CA ILE A 410 12.54 -3.17 -44.71
C ILE A 410 13.46 -4.13 -43.94
N VAL A 411 14.23 -3.62 -42.97
CA VAL A 411 15.19 -4.46 -42.22
C VAL A 411 14.90 -4.55 -40.72
N GLY A 412 14.09 -3.65 -40.16
CA GLY A 412 13.99 -3.50 -38.73
C GLY A 412 13.25 -4.65 -38.03
N ASN A 413 12.28 -5.30 -38.70
CA ASN A 413 11.57 -6.45 -38.11
C ASN A 413 12.48 -7.69 -38.02
N GLU A 414 13.27 -7.95 -39.07
CA GLU A 414 14.30 -8.97 -39.09
C GLU A 414 15.37 -8.70 -38.03
N MET A 415 15.80 -7.44 -37.90
CA MET A 415 16.75 -7.04 -36.85
C MET A 415 16.18 -7.15 -35.44
N LEU A 416 14.89 -6.85 -35.23
CA LEU A 416 14.20 -7.07 -33.96
C LEU A 416 14.16 -8.56 -33.61
N ALA A 417 13.84 -9.42 -34.60
CA ALA A 417 13.85 -10.86 -34.41
C ALA A 417 15.24 -11.38 -34.03
N ALA A 418 16.30 -10.89 -34.70
CA ALA A 418 17.69 -11.20 -34.35
C ALA A 418 18.06 -10.72 -32.94
N PHE A 419 17.64 -9.51 -32.57
CA PHE A 419 17.90 -8.94 -31.24
C PHE A 419 17.25 -9.78 -30.13
N VAL A 420 15.99 -10.19 -30.31
CA VAL A 420 15.23 -10.96 -29.33
C VAL A 420 15.88 -12.31 -29.00
N VAL A 421 16.57 -12.93 -29.96
CA VAL A 421 17.28 -14.22 -29.76
C VAL A 421 18.77 -14.04 -29.47
N SER A 422 19.26 -12.80 -29.39
CA SER A 422 20.67 -12.52 -29.12
C SER A 422 21.09 -12.99 -27.72
N GLU A 423 22.37 -13.34 -27.55
CA GLU A 423 22.92 -13.75 -26.24
C GLU A 423 22.67 -12.69 -25.15
N ALA A 424 22.75 -11.39 -25.51
CA ALA A 424 22.46 -10.30 -24.59
C ALA A 424 20.99 -10.29 -24.14
N ALA A 425 20.04 -10.47 -25.05
CA ALA A 425 18.62 -10.54 -24.71
C ALA A 425 18.29 -11.80 -23.90
N GLN A 426 18.84 -12.95 -24.27
CA GLN A 426 18.66 -14.21 -23.54
C GLN A 426 19.23 -14.12 -22.11
N ASN A 427 20.44 -13.57 -21.94
CA ASN A 427 21.00 -13.30 -20.62
C ASN A 427 20.13 -12.34 -19.79
N PHE A 428 19.50 -11.35 -20.44
CA PHE A 428 18.56 -10.46 -19.78
C PHE A 428 17.29 -11.21 -19.34
N TYR A 429 16.69 -12.02 -20.21
CA TYR A 429 15.50 -12.83 -19.91
C TYR A 429 15.76 -13.81 -18.76
N GLU A 430 16.88 -14.52 -18.78
CA GLU A 430 17.30 -15.39 -17.68
C GLU A 430 17.46 -14.63 -16.36
N LYS A 431 18.08 -13.44 -16.41
CA LYS A 431 18.31 -12.61 -15.21
C LYS A 431 16.99 -12.16 -14.56
N ILE A 432 15.97 -11.83 -15.35
CA ILE A 432 14.66 -11.42 -14.82
C ILE A 432 13.70 -12.60 -14.61
N GLY A 433 14.14 -13.83 -14.89
CA GLY A 433 13.33 -15.04 -14.73
C GLY A 433 12.23 -15.22 -15.78
N PHE A 434 12.33 -14.56 -16.95
CA PHE A 434 11.39 -14.71 -18.05
C PHE A 434 11.71 -15.98 -18.86
N THR A 435 10.74 -16.87 -19.02
CA THR A 435 10.93 -18.21 -19.64
C THR A 435 10.10 -18.45 -20.90
N GLU A 436 9.22 -17.51 -21.27
CA GLU A 436 8.38 -17.61 -22.46
C GLU A 436 9.13 -17.12 -23.72
N GLU A 437 8.63 -17.48 -24.90
CA GLU A 437 9.13 -16.94 -26.16
C GLU A 437 8.45 -15.59 -26.47
N ILE A 438 9.20 -14.63 -27.00
CA ILE A 438 8.65 -13.32 -27.39
C ILE A 438 7.81 -13.47 -28.67
N ASP A 439 6.54 -13.09 -28.59
CA ASP A 439 5.63 -13.02 -29.74
C ASP A 439 5.87 -11.74 -30.56
N LEU A 440 6.39 -11.92 -31.77
CA LEU A 440 6.63 -10.87 -32.75
C LEU A 440 5.58 -10.83 -33.88
N GLU A 441 4.56 -11.69 -33.85
CA GLU A 441 3.55 -11.74 -34.91
C GLU A 441 2.79 -10.40 -35.00
N GLY A 442 2.81 -9.77 -36.17
CA GLY A 442 2.12 -8.50 -36.40
C GLY A 442 2.79 -7.28 -35.75
N VAL A 443 3.98 -7.43 -35.16
CA VAL A 443 4.79 -6.30 -34.67
C VAL A 443 5.41 -5.58 -35.87
N GLU A 444 5.20 -4.26 -35.94
CA GLU A 444 5.82 -3.38 -36.93
C GLU A 444 6.78 -2.42 -36.21
N ILE A 445 8.09 -2.68 -36.32
CA ILE A 445 9.13 -1.92 -35.62
C ILE A 445 9.04 -0.40 -35.83
N SER A 446 8.61 0.07 -37.00
CA SER A 446 8.39 1.51 -37.25
C SER A 446 7.31 2.08 -36.35
N SER A 447 6.20 1.38 -36.19
CA SER A 447 5.13 1.73 -35.27
C SER A 447 5.59 1.65 -33.81
N GLU A 448 6.41 0.66 -33.46
CA GLU A 448 6.97 0.52 -32.11
C GLU A 448 7.94 1.65 -31.76
N ILE A 449 8.83 2.05 -32.68
CA ILE A 449 9.74 3.20 -32.50
C ILE A 449 8.94 4.49 -32.27
N ARG A 450 7.89 4.74 -33.07
CA ARG A 450 6.99 5.89 -32.83
C ARG A 450 6.35 5.81 -31.46
N ASN A 451 5.95 4.62 -31.03
CA ASN A 451 5.30 4.42 -29.75
C ASN A 451 6.26 4.65 -28.56
N LEU A 452 7.57 4.39 -28.70
CA LEU A 452 8.57 4.75 -27.70
C LEU A 452 8.57 6.26 -27.40
N GLY A 453 8.28 7.12 -28.38
CA GLY A 453 8.12 8.56 -28.17
C GLY A 453 6.95 8.91 -27.26
N LYS A 454 5.82 8.22 -27.45
CA LYS A 454 4.64 8.34 -26.58
C LYS A 454 4.91 7.83 -25.17
N ILE A 455 5.61 6.70 -25.04
CA ILE A 455 6.03 6.14 -23.75
C ILE A 455 6.94 7.13 -23.03
N TYR A 456 7.93 7.71 -23.72
CA TYR A 456 8.81 8.71 -23.15
C TYR A 456 8.03 9.96 -22.70
N ARG A 457 7.12 10.47 -23.52
CA ARG A 457 6.27 11.63 -23.16
C ARG A 457 5.44 11.34 -21.90
N ALA A 458 4.81 10.17 -21.83
CA ALA A 458 4.04 9.77 -20.66
C ALA A 458 4.91 9.65 -19.40
N PHE A 459 6.10 9.06 -19.51
CA PHE A 459 7.07 9.01 -18.42
C PHE A 459 7.56 10.40 -17.99
N ALA A 460 7.89 11.28 -18.94
CA ALA A 460 8.34 12.64 -18.69
C ALA A 460 7.28 13.50 -17.97
N SER A 461 5.99 13.17 -18.14
CA SER A 461 4.89 13.82 -17.41
C SER A 461 4.97 13.66 -15.89
N PHE A 462 5.72 12.64 -15.40
CA PHE A 462 5.90 12.41 -13.97
C PHE A 462 6.83 13.47 -13.34
N GLY A 463 7.58 14.22 -14.15
CA GLY A 463 8.50 15.25 -13.67
C GLY A 463 9.74 14.70 -12.96
N ILE A 464 10.07 13.43 -13.15
CA ILE A 464 11.24 12.78 -12.55
C ILE A 464 12.51 13.23 -13.29
N THR A 465 13.39 13.98 -12.61
CA THR A 465 14.64 14.49 -13.18
C THR A 465 15.91 13.87 -12.58
N THR A 466 15.77 12.98 -11.60
CA THR A 466 16.88 12.38 -10.85
C THR A 466 16.64 10.88 -10.66
N THR A 467 17.73 10.13 -10.53
CA THR A 467 17.71 8.71 -10.17
C THR A 467 17.84 8.50 -8.66
N ASP A 468 18.13 9.56 -7.89
CA ASP A 468 18.13 9.47 -6.43
C ASP A 468 16.68 9.45 -5.94
N TYR A 469 16.25 8.26 -5.52
CA TYR A 469 14.91 8.01 -5.02
C TYR A 469 14.45 9.01 -3.95
N LYS A 470 15.36 9.50 -3.09
CA LYS A 470 15.04 10.43 -2.00
C LYS A 470 14.75 11.86 -2.47
N GLU A 471 15.16 12.19 -3.69
CA GLU A 471 14.94 13.50 -4.30
C GLU A 471 13.67 13.51 -5.18
N ILE A 472 13.03 12.36 -5.39
CA ILE A 472 11.80 12.24 -6.18
C ILE A 472 10.60 12.60 -5.30
N ASP A 473 9.84 13.62 -5.71
CA ASP A 473 8.57 13.96 -5.07
C ASP A 473 7.42 13.11 -5.66
N PHE A 474 7.24 11.92 -5.09
CA PHE A 474 6.17 11.00 -5.49
C PHE A 474 4.76 11.58 -5.33
N SER A 475 4.57 12.63 -4.51
CA SER A 475 3.25 13.25 -4.31
C SER A 475 2.71 13.98 -5.55
N GLN A 476 3.59 14.31 -6.51
CA GLN A 476 3.19 14.93 -7.78
C GLN A 476 2.74 13.91 -8.84
N ILE A 477 3.00 12.62 -8.61
CA ILE A 477 2.60 11.55 -9.51
C ILE A 477 1.17 11.15 -9.17
N THR A 478 0.30 11.08 -10.18
CA THR A 478 -1.13 10.79 -10.02
C THR A 478 -1.50 9.54 -10.80
N ASP A 479 -2.63 8.92 -10.47
CA ASP A 479 -3.16 7.78 -11.21
C ASP A 479 -3.44 8.13 -12.67
N GLY A 480 -3.75 9.40 -12.97
CA GLY A 480 -3.85 9.91 -14.33
C GLY A 480 -2.53 9.76 -15.10
N HIS A 481 -1.40 10.13 -14.48
CA HIS A 481 -0.08 9.95 -15.08
C HIS A 481 0.24 8.45 -15.29
N ILE A 482 -0.04 7.60 -14.30
CA ILE A 482 0.19 6.14 -14.40
C ILE A 482 -0.65 5.52 -15.52
N ASN A 483 -1.91 5.93 -15.65
CA ASN A 483 -2.81 5.47 -16.71
C ASN A 483 -2.29 5.91 -18.09
N GLU A 484 -1.84 7.16 -18.25
CA GLU A 484 -1.24 7.64 -19.50
C GLU A 484 0.01 6.83 -19.89
N LEU A 485 0.88 6.49 -18.91
CA LEU A 485 2.04 5.63 -19.15
C LEU A 485 1.63 4.21 -19.52
N GLY A 486 0.65 3.64 -18.82
CA GLY A 486 0.10 2.31 -19.13
C GLY A 486 -0.48 2.26 -20.55
N GLU A 487 -1.33 3.21 -20.91
CA GLU A 487 -1.91 3.30 -22.26
C GLU A 487 -0.84 3.45 -23.34
N ALA A 488 0.23 4.22 -23.07
CA ALA A 488 1.35 4.34 -23.99
C ALA A 488 2.13 3.02 -24.13
N ILE A 489 2.42 2.31 -23.04
CA ILE A 489 3.13 1.03 -23.05
C ILE A 489 2.30 -0.05 -23.76
N PHE A 490 1.04 -0.22 -23.38
CA PHE A 490 0.17 -1.24 -23.99
C PHE A 490 -0.40 -0.81 -25.36
N GLY A 491 -0.18 0.44 -25.77
CA GLY A 491 -0.34 0.89 -27.15
C GLY A 491 0.72 0.32 -28.10
N SER A 492 1.85 -0.18 -27.58
CA SER A 492 2.86 -0.93 -28.34
C SER A 492 2.40 -2.36 -28.56
N THR A 493 2.48 -2.84 -29.81
CA THR A 493 2.13 -4.22 -30.16
C THR A 493 3.12 -5.21 -29.54
N LEU A 494 4.39 -4.81 -29.42
CA LEU A 494 5.43 -5.61 -28.78
C LEU A 494 5.14 -5.81 -27.29
N PHE A 495 4.91 -4.75 -26.51
CA PHE A 495 4.67 -4.88 -25.07
C PHE A 495 3.30 -5.49 -24.76
N SER A 496 2.26 -5.13 -25.51
CA SER A 496 0.91 -5.66 -25.27
C SER A 496 0.81 -7.18 -25.46
N LYS A 497 1.54 -7.75 -26.43
CA LYS A 497 1.63 -9.20 -26.63
C LYS A 497 2.58 -9.90 -25.65
N ASN A 498 3.56 -9.18 -25.12
CA ASN A 498 4.63 -9.72 -24.27
C ASN A 498 4.59 -9.14 -22.86
N GLY A 499 3.38 -8.92 -22.31
CA GLY A 499 3.19 -8.30 -20.99
C GLY A 499 3.91 -9.06 -19.87
N GLY A 500 4.04 -10.39 -19.97
CA GLY A 500 4.79 -11.21 -19.03
C GLY A 500 6.26 -10.78 -18.89
N LEU A 501 6.91 -10.36 -19.99
CA LEU A 501 8.27 -9.82 -19.95
C LEU A 501 8.35 -8.55 -19.09
N LEU A 502 7.40 -7.63 -19.29
CA LEU A 502 7.31 -6.39 -18.54
C LEU A 502 7.04 -6.66 -17.05
N ALA A 503 6.14 -7.59 -16.74
CA ALA A 503 5.86 -8.00 -15.37
C ALA A 503 7.09 -8.60 -14.67
N CYS A 504 7.80 -9.54 -15.31
CA CYS A 504 9.05 -10.09 -14.79
C CYS A 504 10.11 -8.98 -14.56
N ALA A 505 10.23 -8.03 -15.49
CA ALA A 505 11.14 -6.91 -15.36
C ALA A 505 10.79 -6.01 -14.16
N LEU A 506 9.50 -5.73 -13.93
CA LEU A 506 9.00 -4.93 -12.81
C LEU A 506 9.20 -5.66 -11.47
N VAL A 507 8.81 -6.93 -11.38
CA VAL A 507 9.01 -7.75 -10.17
C VAL A 507 10.50 -7.84 -9.81
N ASN A 508 11.38 -7.94 -10.81
CA ASN A 508 12.82 -7.95 -10.58
C ASN A 508 13.40 -6.62 -10.09
N GLN A 509 12.67 -5.50 -10.17
CA GLN A 509 13.07 -4.23 -9.53
C GLN A 509 12.75 -4.20 -8.03
N LEU A 510 11.88 -5.08 -7.52
CA LEU A 510 11.62 -5.17 -6.09
C LEU A 510 12.84 -5.70 -5.32
N PRO A 511 12.99 -5.34 -4.03
CA PRO A 511 13.97 -5.95 -3.14
C PRO A 511 13.87 -7.49 -3.13
N GLU A 512 15.00 -8.18 -2.95
CA GLU A 512 15.08 -9.65 -3.12
C GLU A 512 14.06 -10.43 -2.28
N GLU A 513 13.76 -9.93 -1.08
CA GLU A 513 12.78 -10.53 -0.15
C GLU A 513 11.33 -10.48 -0.65
N TYR A 514 10.97 -9.50 -1.50
CA TYR A 514 9.62 -9.34 -2.02
C TYR A 514 9.41 -9.95 -3.42
N ARG A 515 10.47 -10.38 -4.11
CA ARG A 515 10.36 -10.93 -5.48
C ARG A 515 9.51 -12.20 -5.56
N THR A 516 9.46 -12.99 -4.49
CA THR A 516 8.66 -14.23 -4.45
C THR A 516 7.19 -14.01 -4.12
N VAL A 517 6.81 -12.78 -3.77
CA VAL A 517 5.42 -12.42 -3.43
C VAL A 517 4.52 -12.46 -4.68
N ILE A 518 5.06 -12.08 -5.83
CA ILE A 518 4.31 -11.96 -7.09
C ILE A 518 4.75 -13.05 -8.06
N THR A 519 3.85 -13.97 -8.36
CA THR A 519 3.99 -14.91 -9.47
C THR A 519 3.23 -14.38 -10.69
N VAL A 520 3.96 -14.17 -11.79
CA VAL A 520 3.40 -13.63 -13.04
C VAL A 520 2.85 -14.77 -13.90
N ASN A 521 1.54 -14.71 -14.20
CA ASN A 521 0.88 -15.64 -15.14
C ASN A 521 0.37 -14.91 -16.40
N GLN A 522 -0.24 -13.74 -16.21
CA GLN A 522 -0.68 -12.83 -17.26
C GLN A 522 -0.45 -11.40 -16.77
N PHE A 523 -0.30 -10.47 -17.71
CA PHE A 523 -0.09 -9.06 -17.39
C PHE A 523 -0.73 -8.17 -18.45
N GLU A 524 -1.79 -7.48 -18.05
CA GLU A 524 -2.54 -6.57 -18.90
C GLU A 524 -2.39 -5.10 -18.43
N LEU A 525 -2.99 -4.17 -19.18
CA LEU A 525 -2.96 -2.74 -18.86
C LEU A 525 -3.39 -2.46 -17.41
N ASN A 526 -4.52 -3.05 -16.97
CA ASN A 526 -5.04 -2.84 -15.62
C ASN A 526 -4.09 -3.40 -14.55
N ASP A 527 -3.34 -4.46 -14.84
CA ASP A 527 -2.35 -5.01 -13.90
C ASP A 527 -1.15 -4.07 -13.76
N PHE A 528 -0.69 -3.49 -14.88
CA PHE A 528 0.37 -2.49 -14.85
C PHE A 528 -0.03 -1.26 -14.05
N THR A 529 -1.19 -0.67 -14.34
CA THR A 529 -1.64 0.54 -13.66
C THR A 529 -1.84 0.29 -12.17
N SER A 530 -2.34 -0.89 -11.78
CA SER A 530 -2.55 -1.24 -10.38
C SER A 530 -1.25 -1.55 -9.64
N ILE A 531 -0.30 -2.26 -10.25
CA ILE A 531 1.04 -2.48 -9.65
C ILE A 531 1.78 -1.17 -9.49
N ALA A 532 1.76 -0.31 -10.50
CA ALA A 532 2.41 1.00 -10.43
C ALA A 532 1.72 1.91 -9.39
N GLY A 533 0.38 1.86 -9.30
CA GLY A 533 -0.39 2.59 -8.29
C GLY A 533 -0.11 2.12 -6.86
N LEU A 534 -0.11 0.80 -6.63
CA LEU A 534 0.27 0.22 -5.34
C LEU A 534 1.72 0.56 -4.99
N GLY A 535 2.64 0.42 -5.96
CA GLY A 535 4.03 0.82 -5.81
C GLY A 535 4.17 2.30 -5.42
N LEU A 536 3.41 3.20 -6.06
CA LEU A 536 3.41 4.62 -5.72
C LEU A 536 2.98 4.88 -4.27
N VAL A 537 1.92 4.20 -3.79
CA VAL A 537 1.49 4.30 -2.39
C VAL A 537 2.61 3.85 -1.45
N LEU A 538 3.20 2.69 -1.70
CA LEU A 538 4.27 2.12 -0.85
C LEU A 538 5.55 2.97 -0.87
N PHE A 539 5.96 3.46 -2.03
CA PHE A 539 7.10 4.36 -2.15
C PHE A 539 6.84 5.71 -1.45
N SER A 540 5.63 6.26 -1.54
CA SER A 540 5.28 7.54 -0.90
C SER A 540 5.37 7.52 0.63
N VAL A 541 5.19 6.35 1.25
CA VAL A 541 5.31 6.15 2.71
C VAL A 541 6.68 5.60 3.12
N GLY A 542 7.63 5.48 2.18
CA GLY A 542 8.99 5.00 2.47
C GLY A 542 9.10 3.50 2.74
N PHE A 543 8.13 2.69 2.31
CA PHE A 543 8.05 1.25 2.61
C PHE A 543 9.31 0.45 2.22
N PHE A 544 9.95 0.81 1.11
CA PHE A 544 11.12 0.11 0.57
C PHE A 544 12.47 0.78 0.96
N GLU A 545 12.47 1.76 1.86
CA GLU A 545 13.70 2.44 2.28
C GLU A 545 14.52 1.58 3.27
N GLU A 546 15.78 1.32 2.94
CA GLU A 546 16.68 0.52 3.78
C GLU A 546 16.92 1.21 5.14
N GLY A 547 16.44 0.58 6.22
CA GLY A 547 16.53 1.09 7.59
C GLY A 547 15.45 2.11 7.98
N ALA A 548 14.46 2.36 7.12
CA ALA A 548 13.23 3.03 7.52
C ALA A 548 12.31 2.03 8.24
N ASP A 549 11.57 2.55 9.21
CA ASP A 549 10.52 1.84 9.93
C ASP A 549 9.19 2.51 9.54
N PRO A 550 8.60 2.14 8.38
CA PRO A 550 7.42 2.80 7.85
C PRO A 550 6.31 2.72 8.89
N GLN A 551 5.89 3.86 9.41
CA GLN A 551 4.91 3.86 10.48
C GLN A 551 3.57 3.35 9.94
N PRO A 552 2.93 2.37 10.59
CA PRO A 552 1.66 1.82 10.13
C PRO A 552 0.58 2.90 9.91
N ALA A 553 0.61 3.97 10.72
CA ALA A 553 -0.29 5.12 10.61
C ALA A 553 -0.14 5.91 9.29
N ASP A 554 1.05 5.90 8.66
CA ASP A 554 1.27 6.56 7.37
C ASP A 554 0.76 5.67 6.21
N LEU A 555 0.86 4.34 6.35
CA LEU A 555 0.37 3.39 5.36
C LEU A 555 -1.17 3.27 5.39
N LEU A 556 -1.77 3.19 6.57
CA LEU A 556 -3.20 2.88 6.77
C LEU A 556 -4.12 4.10 6.87
N THR A 557 -3.80 5.18 6.17
CA THR A 557 -4.72 6.32 6.04
C THR A 557 -5.97 5.94 5.22
N GLU A 558 -7.12 6.58 5.46
CA GLU A 558 -8.38 6.29 4.72
C GLU A 558 -8.17 6.33 3.19
N ASP A 559 -7.41 7.32 2.68
CA ASP A 559 -7.13 7.46 1.24
C ASP A 559 -6.23 6.32 0.72
N ASN A 560 -5.22 5.92 1.48
CA ASN A 560 -4.33 4.82 1.10
C ASN A 560 -5.06 3.47 1.14
N ILE A 561 -5.92 3.24 2.12
CA ILE A 561 -6.73 2.01 2.23
C ILE A 561 -7.62 1.86 0.99
N GLU A 562 -8.33 2.90 0.60
CA GLU A 562 -9.19 2.88 -0.59
C GLU A 562 -8.36 2.63 -1.86
N LYS A 563 -7.20 3.28 -2.00
CA LYS A 563 -6.28 3.06 -3.13
C LYS A 563 -5.74 1.63 -3.18
N ILE A 564 -5.23 1.10 -2.06
CA ILE A 564 -4.72 -0.27 -1.96
C ILE A 564 -5.83 -1.27 -2.35
N ALA A 565 -7.04 -1.06 -1.83
CA ALA A 565 -8.20 -1.90 -2.15
C ALA A 565 -8.57 -1.83 -3.64
N ASP A 566 -8.61 -0.62 -4.22
CA ASP A 566 -8.88 -0.42 -5.64
C ASP A 566 -7.83 -1.12 -6.52
N TYR A 567 -6.54 -0.93 -6.23
CA TYR A 567 -5.46 -1.53 -7.02
C TYR A 567 -5.44 -3.06 -6.94
N ILE A 568 -5.55 -3.62 -5.73
CA ILE A 568 -5.53 -5.08 -5.58
C ILE A 568 -6.78 -5.70 -6.24
N SER A 569 -7.96 -5.13 -6.03
CA SER A 569 -9.22 -5.71 -6.51
C SER A 569 -9.46 -5.55 -8.02
N CYS A 570 -8.89 -4.52 -8.65
CA CYS A 570 -8.99 -4.27 -10.10
C CYS A 570 -7.94 -5.02 -10.93
N SER A 571 -6.88 -5.54 -10.31
CA SER A 571 -5.83 -6.29 -11.00
C SER A 571 -6.00 -7.80 -10.83
N GLY A 572 -6.01 -8.52 -11.94
CA GLY A 572 -5.98 -9.98 -11.94
C GLY A 572 -4.68 -10.52 -11.35
N LEU A 573 -3.55 -9.84 -11.60
CA LEU A 573 -2.25 -10.22 -11.05
C LEU A 573 -2.16 -10.00 -9.54
N LEU A 574 -2.55 -8.82 -9.04
CA LEU A 574 -2.49 -8.51 -7.60
C LEU A 574 -3.49 -9.37 -6.81
N SER A 575 -4.74 -9.48 -7.27
CA SER A 575 -5.74 -10.32 -6.60
C SER A 575 -5.35 -11.81 -6.59
N ALA A 576 -4.66 -12.33 -7.61
CA ALA A 576 -4.15 -13.70 -7.63
C ALA A 576 -2.97 -13.94 -6.66
N ASN A 577 -2.22 -12.88 -6.31
CA ASN A 577 -1.07 -12.93 -5.41
C ASN A 577 -1.35 -12.29 -4.04
N VAL A 578 -2.62 -12.02 -3.76
CA VAL A 578 -3.07 -11.22 -2.61
C VAL A 578 -2.62 -11.77 -1.26
N GLY A 579 -2.54 -13.09 -1.07
CA GLY A 579 -2.07 -13.66 0.19
C GLY A 579 -0.63 -13.25 0.51
N GLY A 580 0.25 -13.23 -0.49
CA GLY A 580 1.62 -12.74 -0.32
C GLY A 580 1.67 -11.22 -0.14
N ILE A 581 0.86 -10.47 -0.88
CA ILE A 581 0.81 -9.00 -0.80
C ILE A 581 0.27 -8.55 0.56
N LEU A 582 -0.83 -9.14 1.03
CA LEU A 582 -1.38 -8.81 2.35
C LEU A 582 -0.42 -9.22 3.46
N ASN A 583 0.26 -10.37 3.37
CA ASN A 583 1.29 -10.71 4.35
C ASN A 583 2.43 -9.68 4.36
N MET A 584 2.89 -9.23 3.20
CA MET A 584 3.89 -8.17 3.07
C MET A 584 3.41 -6.86 3.72
N LEU A 585 2.17 -6.44 3.43
CA LEU A 585 1.59 -5.22 3.98
C LEU A 585 1.36 -5.33 5.49
N MET A 586 0.81 -6.45 5.97
CA MET A 586 0.53 -6.69 7.39
C MET A 586 1.79 -6.86 8.23
N GLN A 587 2.90 -7.34 7.66
CA GLN A 587 4.20 -7.35 8.35
C GLN A 587 4.69 -5.93 8.63
N ALA A 588 4.50 -5.00 7.71
CA ALA A 588 4.87 -3.59 7.90
C ALA A 588 3.92 -2.85 8.86
N VAL A 589 2.75 -3.40 9.13
CA VAL A 589 1.80 -2.89 10.13
C VAL A 589 2.27 -3.23 11.56
N GLU A 590 3.34 -4.03 11.72
CA GLU A 590 3.89 -4.50 13.00
C GLU A 590 2.81 -5.01 13.95
N LEU A 591 2.03 -6.01 13.49
CA LEU A 591 1.13 -6.70 14.41
C LEU A 591 1.94 -7.25 15.61
N PRO A 592 1.37 -7.23 16.82
CA PRO A 592 2.09 -7.62 18.02
C PRO A 592 2.64 -9.05 17.95
N GLU A 593 3.81 -9.28 18.55
CA GLU A 593 4.45 -10.60 18.55
C GLU A 593 3.51 -11.65 19.18
N GLY A 594 3.08 -12.63 18.38
CA GLY A 594 2.13 -13.68 18.79
C GLY A 594 0.72 -13.56 18.21
N LEU A 595 0.36 -12.41 17.60
CA LEU A 595 -0.93 -12.25 16.89
C LEU A 595 -0.78 -12.60 15.39
N GLU A 596 -1.17 -13.81 15.01
CA GLU A 596 -1.20 -14.23 13.60
C GLU A 596 -2.62 -14.12 13.03
N ILE A 597 -2.78 -13.32 11.96
CA ILE A 597 -4.01 -13.26 11.17
C ILE A 597 -3.90 -14.23 10.01
N ALA A 598 -4.70 -15.30 10.04
CA ALA A 598 -4.79 -16.25 8.96
C ALA A 598 -5.61 -15.66 7.80
N ILE A 599 -4.95 -15.43 6.68
CA ILE A 599 -5.59 -14.94 5.46
C ILE A 599 -6.13 -16.13 4.66
N ASP A 600 -7.45 -16.16 4.43
CA ASP A 600 -8.07 -17.18 3.60
C ASP A 600 -7.69 -16.96 2.13
N SER A 601 -6.82 -17.84 1.62
CA SER A 601 -6.39 -17.84 0.23
C SER A 601 -7.51 -18.23 -0.76
N GLU A 602 -8.60 -18.84 -0.29
CA GLU A 602 -9.74 -19.21 -1.15
C GLU A 602 -10.77 -18.08 -1.32
N PHE A 603 -10.66 -16.99 -0.56
CA PHE A 603 -11.52 -15.83 -0.71
C PHE A 603 -11.34 -15.17 -2.09
N ASN A 604 -12.42 -14.66 -2.69
CA ASN A 604 -12.33 -13.96 -3.97
C ASN A 604 -11.97 -12.48 -3.75
N TRP A 605 -10.67 -12.19 -3.87
CA TRP A 605 -10.09 -10.86 -3.70
C TRP A 605 -10.26 -9.93 -4.90
N SER A 606 -10.93 -10.37 -5.96
CA SER A 606 -11.19 -9.55 -7.15
C SER A 606 -12.57 -8.86 -7.12
N GLY A 607 -12.66 -7.69 -7.76
CA GLY A 607 -13.90 -6.93 -7.89
C GLY A 607 -14.42 -6.35 -6.58
N GLU A 608 -15.69 -5.92 -6.58
CA GLU A 608 -16.30 -5.16 -5.48
C GLU A 608 -16.29 -5.91 -4.13
N SER A 609 -16.45 -7.24 -4.14
CA SER A 609 -16.39 -8.03 -2.90
C SER A 609 -14.97 -8.07 -2.31
N GLY A 610 -13.96 -8.21 -3.17
CA GLY A 610 -12.56 -8.18 -2.76
C GLY A 610 -12.16 -6.80 -2.25
N ARG A 611 -12.57 -5.75 -2.96
CA ARG A 611 -12.40 -4.36 -2.57
C ARG A 611 -12.97 -4.09 -1.17
N ALA A 612 -14.23 -4.44 -0.95
CA ALA A 612 -14.90 -4.22 0.34
C ALA A 612 -14.20 -4.95 1.48
N GLU A 613 -13.74 -6.18 1.27
CA GLU A 613 -13.00 -6.93 2.29
C GLU A 613 -11.63 -6.30 2.59
N ILE A 614 -10.89 -5.84 1.59
CA ILE A 614 -9.58 -5.20 1.81
C ILE A 614 -9.74 -3.88 2.57
N VAL A 615 -10.77 -3.08 2.23
CA VAL A 615 -11.09 -1.85 2.99
C VAL A 615 -11.43 -2.19 4.44
N ALA A 616 -12.32 -3.14 4.66
CA ALA A 616 -12.72 -3.53 6.01
C ALA A 616 -11.53 -4.10 6.82
N LEU A 617 -10.69 -4.94 6.20
CA LEU A 617 -9.49 -5.51 6.79
C LEU A 617 -8.53 -4.41 7.25
N PHE A 618 -8.09 -3.52 6.36
CA PHE A 618 -7.13 -2.49 6.75
C PHE A 618 -7.73 -1.42 7.66
N THR A 619 -9.03 -1.14 7.57
CA THR A 619 -9.72 -0.23 8.51
C THR A 619 -9.74 -0.81 9.92
N ALA A 620 -10.06 -2.10 10.06
CA ALA A 620 -10.02 -2.78 11.34
C ALA A 620 -8.60 -2.89 11.90
N ALA A 621 -7.60 -3.18 11.06
CA ALA A 621 -6.19 -3.20 11.46
C ALA A 621 -5.74 -1.81 11.95
N ASN A 622 -6.10 -0.73 11.24
CA ASN A 622 -5.80 0.63 11.67
C ASN A 622 -6.44 0.96 13.02
N LYS A 623 -7.71 0.57 13.22
CA LYS A 623 -8.41 0.77 14.50
C LYS A 623 -7.74 0.04 15.66
N LEU A 624 -7.28 -1.19 15.46
CA LEU A 624 -6.54 -1.95 16.48
C LEU A 624 -5.22 -1.26 16.87
N LEU A 625 -4.50 -0.74 15.88
CA LEU A 625 -3.25 0.01 16.12
C LEU A 625 -3.49 1.38 16.77
N GLU A 626 -4.52 2.12 16.37
CA GLU A 626 -4.92 3.38 17.00
C GLU A 626 -5.24 3.21 18.49
N LEU A 627 -5.68 2.01 18.87
CA LEU A 627 -5.93 1.64 20.24
C LEU A 627 -4.68 1.14 20.96
N GLY A 628 -3.59 0.82 20.26
CA GLY A 628 -2.34 0.39 20.90
C GLY A 628 -2.30 -1.09 21.25
N ILE A 629 -2.91 -1.98 20.45
CA ILE A 629 -2.99 -3.43 20.73
C ILE A 629 -1.64 -4.12 21.04
N GLY A 630 -0.50 -3.52 20.70
CA GLY A 630 0.83 -4.06 21.02
C GLY A 630 1.31 -3.83 22.46
N GLU A 631 0.68 -2.90 23.19
CA GLU A 631 0.96 -2.64 24.60
C GLU A 631 -0.37 -2.69 25.37
N SER A 632 -0.54 -3.74 26.18
CA SER A 632 -1.72 -4.02 27.03
C SER A 632 -2.24 -2.79 27.78
N GLU A 633 -1.35 -2.03 28.42
CA GLU A 633 -1.67 -0.82 29.20
C GLU A 633 -2.27 0.29 28.31
N ASP A 634 -1.68 0.54 27.14
CA ASP A 634 -2.15 1.53 26.17
C ASP A 634 -3.48 1.10 25.52
N PHE A 635 -3.62 -0.20 25.23
CA PHE A 635 -4.84 -0.78 24.69
C PHE A 635 -6.02 -0.62 25.64
N LEU A 636 -5.89 -1.12 26.87
CA LEU A 636 -6.97 -1.09 27.85
C LEU A 636 -7.36 0.34 28.24
N SER A 637 -6.38 1.22 28.46
CA SER A 637 -6.64 2.62 28.82
C SER A 637 -7.33 3.42 27.71
N SER A 638 -7.24 2.97 26.46
CA SER A 638 -7.86 3.63 25.31
C SER A 638 -9.28 3.12 24.99
N LEU A 639 -9.70 1.96 25.52
CA LEU A 639 -11.00 1.33 25.28
C LEU A 639 -12.17 2.03 25.99
N THR A 640 -12.63 3.13 25.40
CA THR A 640 -13.91 3.76 25.78
C THR A 640 -15.11 3.07 25.12
N GLU A 641 -16.32 3.22 25.66
CA GLU A 641 -17.55 2.66 25.07
C GLU A 641 -17.73 3.03 23.58
N ALA A 642 -17.44 4.27 23.20
CA ALA A 642 -17.51 4.70 21.80
C ALA A 642 -16.47 3.99 20.91
N LYS A 643 -15.24 3.82 21.42
CA LYS A 643 -14.15 3.17 20.69
C LYS A 643 -14.34 1.66 20.58
N ILE A 644 -14.93 1.02 21.60
CA ILE A 644 -15.33 -0.39 21.54
C ILE A 644 -16.37 -0.59 20.45
N GLU A 645 -17.33 0.33 20.32
CA GLU A 645 -18.32 0.26 19.23
C GLU A 645 -17.68 0.40 17.86
N GLU A 646 -16.85 1.44 17.68
CA GLU A 646 -16.13 1.65 16.42
C GLU A 646 -15.26 0.44 16.03
N LEU A 647 -14.54 -0.14 16.99
CA LEU A 647 -13.70 -1.32 16.75
C LEU A 647 -14.55 -2.54 16.41
N SER A 648 -15.63 -2.77 17.17
CA SER A 648 -16.51 -3.92 16.96
C SER A 648 -17.20 -3.87 15.60
N ASP A 649 -17.66 -2.69 15.20
CA ASP A 649 -18.27 -2.47 13.88
C ASP A 649 -17.23 -2.67 12.76
N ALA A 650 -16.02 -2.12 12.90
CA ALA A 650 -14.97 -2.27 11.90
C ALA A 650 -14.54 -3.75 11.73
N LEU A 651 -14.34 -4.48 12.83
CA LEU A 651 -14.03 -5.91 12.77
C LEU A 651 -15.18 -6.72 12.18
N ALA A 652 -16.43 -6.36 12.50
CA ALA A 652 -17.63 -7.01 12.01
C ALA A 652 -17.85 -6.88 10.49
N GLU A 653 -17.27 -5.85 9.87
CA GLU A 653 -17.30 -5.64 8.43
C GLU A 653 -16.30 -6.52 7.66
N SER A 654 -15.19 -6.94 8.30
CA SER A 654 -14.19 -7.82 7.68
C SER A 654 -14.47 -9.30 7.97
N GLN A 655 -14.67 -10.08 6.91
CA GLN A 655 -14.82 -11.53 7.04
C GLN A 655 -13.55 -12.19 7.55
N ILE A 656 -12.37 -11.72 7.12
CA ILE A 656 -11.08 -12.26 7.57
C ILE A 656 -10.89 -12.02 9.07
N PHE A 657 -11.12 -10.81 9.57
CA PHE A 657 -11.02 -10.56 11.01
C PHE A 657 -12.05 -11.36 11.80
N MET A 658 -13.30 -11.45 11.32
CA MET A 658 -14.33 -12.26 11.99
C MET A 658 -13.97 -13.75 12.07
N SER A 659 -13.30 -14.29 11.06
CA SER A 659 -12.76 -15.66 11.09
C SER A 659 -11.53 -15.82 11.99
N ASN A 660 -10.89 -14.72 12.39
CA ASN A 660 -9.69 -14.69 13.24
C ASN A 660 -9.97 -14.15 14.65
N ILE A 661 -11.23 -13.88 15.04
CA ILE A 661 -11.56 -13.36 16.38
C ILE A 661 -11.00 -14.26 17.49
N GLU A 662 -11.04 -15.58 17.32
CA GLU A 662 -10.46 -16.49 18.31
C GLU A 662 -8.95 -16.29 18.49
N ASN A 663 -8.20 -16.02 17.42
CA ASN A 663 -6.77 -15.71 17.51
C ASN A 663 -6.53 -14.38 18.23
N ILE A 664 -7.35 -13.36 17.95
CA ILE A 664 -7.28 -12.06 18.63
C ILE A 664 -7.59 -12.21 20.12
N LEU A 665 -8.63 -12.95 20.46
CA LEU A 665 -9.03 -13.20 21.85
C LEU A 665 -7.99 -14.04 22.58
N ASN A 666 -7.41 -15.06 21.95
CA ASN A 666 -6.32 -15.84 22.53
C ASN A 666 -5.10 -14.95 22.81
N TYR A 667 -4.74 -14.08 21.86
CA TYR A 667 -3.64 -13.15 22.04
C TYR A 667 -3.88 -12.25 23.27
N PHE A 668 -5.04 -11.62 23.36
CA PHE A 668 -5.36 -10.66 24.42
C PHE A 668 -5.67 -11.33 25.79
N LEU A 669 -6.41 -12.44 25.82
CA LEU A 669 -6.80 -13.15 27.05
C LEU A 669 -5.72 -14.13 27.56
N THR A 670 -4.52 -14.16 26.97
CA THR A 670 -3.36 -14.86 27.54
C THR A 670 -2.36 -13.90 28.19
N ASP A 671 -2.57 -12.60 28.03
CA ASP A 671 -1.73 -11.59 28.66
C ASP A 671 -2.01 -11.52 30.17
N PRO A 672 -1.02 -11.82 31.03
CA PRO A 672 -1.18 -11.80 32.48
C PRO A 672 -1.59 -10.44 33.03
N GLU A 673 -1.27 -9.33 32.36
CA GLU A 673 -1.65 -7.98 32.81
C GLU A 673 -3.16 -7.73 32.59
N ILE A 674 -3.73 -8.34 31.55
CA ILE A 674 -5.17 -8.26 31.28
C ILE A 674 -5.95 -9.24 32.14
N THR A 675 -5.41 -10.44 32.35
CA THR A 675 -6.12 -11.51 33.06
C THR A 675 -5.83 -11.57 34.56
N GLY A 676 -4.95 -10.71 35.09
CA GLY A 676 -4.45 -10.86 36.46
C GLY A 676 -3.75 -12.21 36.68
N GLY A 677 -3.19 -12.80 35.63
CA GLY A 677 -2.57 -14.14 35.65
C GLY A 677 -3.55 -15.32 35.57
N MET A 678 -4.84 -15.10 35.35
CA MET A 678 -5.84 -16.17 35.18
C MET A 678 -5.79 -16.83 33.81
N GLU A 679 -6.09 -18.13 33.76
CA GLU A 679 -6.39 -18.84 32.51
C GLU A 679 -7.87 -18.64 32.16
N PHE A 680 -8.14 -17.92 31.07
CA PHE A 680 -9.47 -17.75 30.52
C PHE A 680 -9.85 -18.92 29.60
N THR A 681 -11.03 -19.49 29.84
CA THR A 681 -11.62 -20.49 28.94
C THR A 681 -12.47 -19.76 27.90
N ILE A 682 -12.08 -19.88 26.63
CA ILE A 682 -12.87 -19.37 25.49
C ILE A 682 -13.71 -20.53 24.94
N ARG A 683 -15.03 -20.36 24.94
CA ARG A 683 -15.96 -21.32 24.35
C ARG A 683 -15.96 -21.19 22.82
N GLU A 684 -15.99 -22.32 22.11
CA GLU A 684 -16.16 -22.34 20.66
C GLU A 684 -17.48 -21.64 20.26
N MET A 685 -17.38 -20.63 19.39
CA MET A 685 -18.51 -19.82 18.94
C MET A 685 -18.41 -19.52 17.45
N ASP A 686 -19.56 -19.43 16.77
CA ASP A 686 -19.65 -18.89 15.42
C ASP A 686 -19.49 -17.36 15.48
N TRP A 687 -18.24 -16.90 15.52
CA TRP A 687 -17.89 -15.48 15.66
C TRP A 687 -18.56 -14.57 14.62
N PRO A 688 -18.60 -14.92 13.31
CA PRO A 688 -19.29 -14.13 12.30
C PRO A 688 -20.80 -13.90 12.54
N SER A 689 -21.45 -14.72 13.38
CA SER A 689 -22.88 -14.61 13.66
C SER A 689 -23.24 -13.34 14.44
N PRO A 690 -24.50 -12.84 14.37
CA PRO A 690 -24.93 -11.72 15.21
C PRO A 690 -24.72 -11.94 16.71
N THR A 691 -24.81 -13.19 17.16
CA THR A 691 -24.55 -13.57 18.55
C THR A 691 -23.07 -13.47 18.88
N GLY A 692 -22.18 -13.94 17.99
CA GLY A 692 -20.73 -13.84 18.16
C GLY A 692 -20.23 -12.40 18.18
N LYS A 693 -20.77 -11.55 17.31
CA LYS A 693 -20.49 -10.11 17.30
C LYS A 693 -20.92 -9.42 18.60
N ALA A 694 -22.14 -9.72 19.07
CA ALA A 694 -22.63 -9.18 20.34
C ALA A 694 -21.80 -9.65 21.53
N GLU A 695 -21.35 -10.91 21.52
CA GLU A 695 -20.47 -11.45 22.56
C GLU A 695 -19.10 -10.79 22.57
N PHE A 696 -18.46 -10.62 21.42
CA PHE A 696 -17.16 -9.95 21.33
C PHE A 696 -17.22 -8.52 21.89
N LYS A 697 -18.26 -7.78 21.53
CA LYS A 697 -18.52 -6.44 22.08
C LYS A 697 -18.74 -6.49 23.60
N ALA A 698 -19.57 -7.41 24.09
CA ALA A 698 -19.83 -7.55 25.52
C ALA A 698 -18.56 -7.90 26.30
N LEU A 699 -17.69 -8.75 25.73
CA LEU A 699 -16.41 -9.14 26.31
C LEU A 699 -15.45 -7.94 26.41
N LEU A 700 -15.27 -7.16 25.34
CA LEU A 700 -14.42 -5.96 25.39
C LEU A 700 -14.94 -4.94 26.42
N HIS A 701 -16.26 -4.76 26.51
CA HIS A 701 -16.86 -3.91 27.54
C HIS A 701 -16.58 -4.41 28.95
N ALA A 702 -16.69 -5.72 29.18
CA ALA A 702 -16.42 -6.30 30.47
C ALA A 702 -14.96 -6.14 30.86
N VAL A 703 -14.01 -6.44 29.97
CA VAL A 703 -12.58 -6.31 30.26
C VAL A 703 -12.16 -4.86 30.48
N ALA A 704 -12.65 -3.92 29.65
CA ALA A 704 -12.41 -2.50 29.86
C ALA A 704 -12.96 -2.02 31.21
N THR A 705 -14.14 -2.51 31.62
CA THR A 705 -14.74 -2.16 32.92
C THR A 705 -13.95 -2.77 34.07
N ILE A 706 -13.52 -4.03 33.97
CA ILE A 706 -12.66 -4.70 34.97
C ILE A 706 -11.39 -3.86 35.21
N TYR A 707 -10.71 -3.47 34.13
CA TYR A 707 -9.49 -2.65 34.18
C TYR A 707 -9.76 -1.25 34.75
N GLU A 708 -10.79 -0.54 34.29
CA GLU A 708 -11.14 0.79 34.79
C GLU A 708 -11.43 0.79 36.31
N THR A 709 -11.99 -0.31 36.81
CA THR A 709 -12.27 -0.48 38.24
C THR A 709 -11.14 -1.13 39.04
N ASP A 710 -10.02 -1.47 38.40
CA ASP A 710 -8.87 -2.12 39.06
C ASP A 710 -9.23 -3.43 39.79
N LEU A 711 -10.22 -4.17 39.27
CA LEU A 711 -10.84 -5.30 39.98
C LEU A 711 -9.89 -6.50 40.17
N LEU A 712 -8.88 -6.67 39.31
CA LEU A 712 -7.97 -7.83 39.37
C LEU A 712 -6.65 -7.56 40.08
N ASP A 713 -6.14 -6.32 40.04
CA ASP A 713 -4.82 -5.98 40.57
C ASP A 713 -4.88 -5.46 42.01
N ASN A 714 -5.91 -4.68 42.36
CA ASN A 714 -6.13 -4.21 43.73
C ASN A 714 -7.63 -4.16 44.06
N PRO A 715 -8.29 -5.32 44.16
CA PRO A 715 -9.68 -5.37 44.53
C PRO A 715 -9.81 -4.91 45.98
N GLU A 716 -10.17 -3.66 46.19
CA GLU A 716 -10.59 -3.14 47.48
C GLU A 716 -12.10 -2.87 47.41
N PRO A 717 -12.96 -3.87 47.68
CA PRO A 717 -14.41 -3.72 47.54
C PRO A 717 -14.96 -2.51 48.31
N THR A 718 -14.29 -2.14 49.41
CA THR A 718 -14.59 -0.96 50.26
C THR A 718 -14.58 0.37 49.51
N GLU A 719 -13.79 0.49 48.44
CA GLU A 719 -13.61 1.73 47.67
C GLU A 719 -14.61 1.87 46.51
N PHE A 720 -15.32 0.80 46.13
CA PHE A 720 -16.26 0.85 45.02
C PHE A 720 -17.54 1.65 45.33
N THR A 721 -17.86 2.58 44.43
CA THR A 721 -19.14 3.30 44.45
C THR A 721 -20.29 2.40 43.95
N ASN A 722 -21.54 2.74 44.31
CA ASN A 722 -22.69 2.01 43.79
C ASN A 722 -22.78 2.04 42.26
N GLU A 723 -22.39 3.17 41.64
CA GLU A 723 -22.38 3.32 40.18
C GLU A 723 -21.34 2.41 39.53
N GLN A 724 -20.14 2.30 40.11
CA GLN A 724 -19.13 1.35 39.64
C GLN A 724 -19.58 -0.11 39.78
N ILE A 725 -20.24 -0.46 40.89
CA ILE A 725 -20.78 -1.82 41.09
C ILE A 725 -21.89 -2.12 40.06
N ASP A 726 -22.80 -1.19 39.80
CA ASP A 726 -23.84 -1.37 38.79
C ASP A 726 -23.24 -1.52 37.38
N LYS A 727 -22.22 -0.72 37.07
CA LYS A 727 -21.48 -0.81 35.79
C LYS A 727 -20.78 -2.17 35.65
N LEU A 728 -20.09 -2.63 36.69
CA LEU A 728 -19.47 -3.95 36.73
C LEU A 728 -20.49 -5.06 36.58
N ALA A 729 -21.57 -5.04 37.35
CA ALA A 729 -22.61 -6.06 37.30
C ALA A 729 -23.25 -6.18 35.91
N SER A 730 -23.53 -5.04 35.27
CA SER A 730 -24.08 -5.01 33.92
C SER A 730 -23.08 -5.54 32.88
N ALA A 731 -21.82 -5.09 32.95
CA ALA A 731 -20.79 -5.51 32.00
C ALA A 731 -20.44 -7.00 32.14
N LEU A 732 -20.23 -7.49 33.36
CA LEU A 732 -19.82 -8.87 33.63
C LEU A 732 -20.92 -9.89 33.31
N SER A 733 -22.20 -9.54 33.52
CA SER A 733 -23.33 -10.43 33.19
C SER A 733 -23.68 -10.48 31.71
N ALA A 734 -23.26 -9.48 30.93
CA ALA A 734 -23.58 -9.38 29.50
C ALA A 734 -22.75 -10.33 28.62
N SER A 735 -21.51 -10.65 29.02
CA SER A 735 -20.62 -11.54 28.26
C SER A 735 -20.74 -13.00 28.73
N ILE A 736 -20.99 -13.89 27.78
CA ILE A 736 -20.99 -15.34 27.98
C ILE A 736 -19.62 -15.83 28.42
N ILE A 737 -18.53 -15.35 27.78
CA ILE A 737 -17.16 -15.75 28.12
C ILE A 737 -16.80 -15.30 29.54
N ILE A 738 -17.18 -14.08 29.93
CA ILE A 738 -16.94 -13.61 31.29
C ILE A 738 -17.70 -14.45 32.29
N ARG A 739 -19.00 -14.72 32.08
CA ARG A 739 -19.79 -15.59 32.98
C ARG A 739 -19.22 -17.00 33.10
N ASP A 740 -18.70 -17.57 32.01
CA ASP A 740 -18.05 -18.89 32.02
C ASP A 740 -16.78 -18.91 32.90
N ASN A 741 -16.14 -17.76 33.10
CA ASN A 741 -14.93 -17.60 33.91
C ASN A 741 -15.18 -16.83 35.22
N LEU A 742 -16.41 -16.37 35.48
CA LEU A 742 -16.70 -15.40 36.54
C LEU A 742 -16.49 -15.96 37.94
N SER A 743 -16.70 -17.27 38.12
CA SER A 743 -16.39 -17.95 39.38
C SER A 743 -14.90 -17.78 39.75
N ASN A 744 -13.98 -17.89 38.79
CA ASN A 744 -12.55 -17.68 39.03
C ASN A 744 -12.23 -16.20 39.28
N ILE A 745 -12.81 -15.31 38.46
CA ILE A 745 -12.65 -13.85 38.59
C ILE A 745 -13.08 -13.38 39.98
N ILE A 746 -14.22 -13.84 40.47
CA ILE A 746 -14.75 -13.47 41.79
C ILE A 746 -13.91 -14.06 42.93
N VAL A 747 -13.45 -15.31 42.82
CA VAL A 747 -12.58 -15.91 43.84
C VAL A 747 -11.26 -15.14 43.95
N GLN A 748 -10.67 -14.72 42.83
CA GLN A 748 -9.46 -13.92 42.85
C GLN A 748 -9.72 -12.49 43.35
N ALA A 749 -10.72 -11.81 42.80
CA ALA A 749 -10.99 -10.42 43.15
C ALA A 749 -11.49 -10.26 44.59
N VAL A 750 -12.47 -11.08 44.98
CA VAL A 750 -13.16 -10.89 46.27
C VAL A 750 -12.62 -11.84 47.34
N GLY A 751 -12.18 -13.04 46.98
CA GLY A 751 -11.75 -14.06 47.93
C GLY A 751 -10.52 -13.68 48.75
N GLU A 752 -9.62 -12.83 48.22
CA GLU A 752 -8.49 -12.31 49.00
C GLU A 752 -8.90 -11.20 49.99
N SER A 753 -10.05 -10.56 49.76
CA SER A 753 -10.55 -9.42 50.54
C SER A 753 -11.46 -9.82 51.71
N VAL A 754 -11.74 -11.10 51.89
CA VAL A 754 -12.61 -11.63 52.96
C VAL A 754 -11.97 -12.86 53.60
N ASP A 755 -12.14 -13.03 54.92
CA ASP A 755 -11.47 -14.11 55.67
C ASP A 755 -12.12 -15.50 55.50
N PHE A 756 -13.06 -15.66 54.57
CA PHE A 756 -13.80 -16.90 54.36
C PHE A 756 -14.03 -17.21 52.88
N GLU A 757 -14.32 -18.48 52.60
CA GLU A 757 -14.53 -18.97 51.24
C GLU A 757 -15.86 -18.45 50.68
N ILE A 758 -15.79 -17.83 49.50
CA ILE A 758 -16.98 -17.35 48.78
C ILE A 758 -17.53 -18.48 47.95
N ALA A 759 -18.81 -18.79 48.15
CA ALA A 759 -19.56 -19.71 47.31
C ALA A 759 -19.61 -19.20 45.86
N VAL A 760 -19.54 -20.12 44.90
CA VAL A 760 -19.61 -19.82 43.47
C VAL A 760 -20.67 -20.68 42.80
N PHE A 761 -21.20 -20.23 41.66
CA PHE A 761 -22.09 -21.06 40.86
C PHE A 761 -21.32 -22.05 40.00
N ASP A 762 -21.83 -23.27 39.92
CA ASP A 762 -21.39 -24.29 38.95
C ASP A 762 -21.91 -24.01 37.53
N ASN A 763 -23.04 -23.31 37.42
CA ASN A 763 -23.69 -22.99 36.15
C ASN A 763 -23.49 -21.50 35.83
N PRO A 764 -22.79 -21.17 34.71
CA PRO A 764 -22.53 -19.79 34.31
C PRO A 764 -23.76 -18.90 34.15
N ASP A 765 -24.92 -19.48 33.79
CA ASP A 765 -26.15 -18.69 33.57
C ASP A 765 -26.78 -18.15 34.86
N ASP A 766 -26.37 -18.66 36.03
CA ASP A 766 -26.86 -18.18 37.33
C ASP A 766 -26.17 -16.86 37.76
N TRP A 767 -25.08 -16.48 37.09
CA TRP A 767 -24.42 -15.17 37.21
C TRP A 767 -25.23 -14.05 36.55
N THR A 768 -26.31 -13.65 37.20
CA THR A 768 -27.17 -12.55 36.74
C THR A 768 -26.64 -11.19 37.18
N GLU A 769 -26.99 -10.12 36.45
CA GLU A 769 -26.67 -8.73 36.82
C GLU A 769 -27.05 -8.42 38.28
N THR A 770 -28.25 -8.86 38.71
CA THR A 770 -28.72 -8.64 40.08
C THR A 770 -27.87 -9.37 41.11
N GLU A 771 -27.46 -10.60 40.82
CA GLU A 771 -26.65 -11.39 41.74
C GLU A 771 -25.23 -10.84 41.85
N ILE A 772 -24.59 -10.51 40.72
CA ILE A 772 -23.24 -9.90 40.72
C ILE A 772 -23.26 -8.56 41.47
N GLY A 773 -24.24 -7.71 41.19
CA GLY A 773 -24.36 -6.42 41.86
C GLY A 773 -24.67 -6.54 43.36
N SER A 774 -25.41 -7.57 43.77
CA SER A 774 -25.67 -7.83 45.20
C SER A 774 -24.42 -8.39 45.89
N LEU A 775 -23.72 -9.31 45.23
CA LEU A 775 -22.47 -9.90 45.73
C LEU A 775 -21.40 -8.84 45.98
N LEU A 776 -21.13 -7.96 45.01
CA LEU A 776 -20.12 -6.92 45.15
C LEU A 776 -20.46 -5.90 46.24
N ARG A 777 -21.75 -5.56 46.42
CA ARG A 777 -22.19 -4.68 47.51
C ARG A 777 -22.05 -5.34 48.88
N ALA A 778 -22.36 -6.63 48.95
CA ALA A 778 -22.21 -7.42 50.16
C ALA A 778 -20.72 -7.59 50.53
N ALA A 779 -19.87 -7.92 49.56
CA ALA A 779 -18.42 -7.97 49.72
C ALA A 779 -17.85 -6.64 50.24
N ARG A 780 -18.29 -5.50 49.68
CA ARG A 780 -17.92 -4.17 50.17
C ARG A 780 -18.21 -3.96 51.66
N ILE A 781 -19.32 -4.49 52.16
CA ILE A 781 -19.68 -4.41 53.58
C ILE A 781 -18.80 -5.37 54.40
N ILE A 782 -18.64 -6.60 53.95
CA ILE A 782 -17.92 -7.67 54.65
C ILE A 782 -16.44 -7.32 54.81
N SER A 783 -15.75 -6.90 53.74
CA SER A 783 -14.32 -6.55 53.78
C SER A 783 -13.99 -5.41 54.73
N GLY A 784 -14.97 -4.57 55.10
CA GLY A 784 -14.81 -3.50 56.08
C GLY A 784 -15.12 -3.88 57.52
N LYS A 785 -15.48 -5.14 57.81
CA LYS A 785 -15.92 -5.59 59.14
C LYS A 785 -14.98 -6.62 59.75
N GLU A 786 -14.76 -6.47 61.05
CA GLU A 786 -14.05 -7.46 61.87
C GLU A 786 -14.96 -8.60 62.36
N ASN A 787 -16.30 -8.40 62.33
CA ASN A 787 -17.29 -9.36 62.82
C ASN A 787 -18.36 -9.69 61.76
N TYR A 788 -18.58 -10.98 61.51
CA TYR A 788 -19.59 -11.50 60.57
C TYR A 788 -20.85 -12.05 61.25
N LEU A 789 -20.99 -11.90 62.56
CA LEU A 789 -22.15 -12.34 63.35
C LEU A 789 -23.15 -11.21 63.65
N VAL A 790 -22.73 -9.94 63.51
CA VAL A 790 -23.56 -8.77 63.81
C VAL A 790 -23.59 -7.78 62.65
N PHE A 791 -24.79 -7.55 62.14
CA PHE A 791 -25.07 -6.57 61.09
C PHE A 791 -26.23 -5.65 61.49
N THR A 792 -26.18 -4.42 61.03
CA THR A 792 -27.33 -3.50 61.06
C THR A 792 -28.44 -4.00 60.12
N GLU A 793 -29.64 -3.46 60.25
CA GLU A 793 -30.77 -3.87 59.42
C GLU A 793 -30.52 -3.55 57.94
N GLU A 794 -29.93 -2.38 57.67
CA GLU A 794 -29.55 -1.95 56.32
C GLU A 794 -28.41 -2.81 55.74
N GLU A 795 -27.44 -3.22 56.54
CA GLU A 795 -26.37 -4.13 56.09
C GLU A 795 -26.90 -5.52 55.80
N ALA A 796 -27.76 -6.05 56.66
CA ALA A 796 -28.40 -7.35 56.46
C ALA A 796 -29.26 -7.35 55.18
N ASP A 797 -29.96 -6.26 54.87
CA ASP A 797 -30.70 -6.11 53.61
C ASP A 797 -29.81 -6.25 52.37
N VAL A 798 -28.60 -5.70 52.41
CA VAL A 798 -27.65 -5.79 51.29
C VAL A 798 -27.02 -7.18 51.20
N LEU A 799 -26.62 -7.76 52.33
CA LEU A 799 -25.96 -9.07 52.38
C LEU A 799 -26.88 -10.19 51.91
N LEU A 800 -28.12 -10.19 52.41
CA LEU A 800 -29.10 -11.24 52.14
C LEU A 800 -29.73 -11.14 50.75
N ALA A 801 -29.45 -10.06 50.01
CA ALA A 801 -29.86 -9.93 48.62
C ALA A 801 -29.01 -10.82 47.67
N SER A 802 -27.77 -11.17 48.05
CA SER A 802 -26.92 -12.08 47.27
C SER A 802 -27.10 -13.52 47.72
N ASN A 803 -27.41 -14.40 46.77
CA ASN A 803 -27.59 -15.80 47.08
C ASN A 803 -26.27 -16.47 47.48
N LEU A 804 -25.17 -16.09 46.84
CA LEU A 804 -23.85 -16.63 47.12
C LEU A 804 -23.33 -16.21 48.50
N ILE A 805 -23.59 -14.97 48.92
CA ILE A 805 -23.20 -14.52 50.27
C ILE A 805 -23.97 -15.27 51.35
N VAL A 806 -25.27 -15.51 51.16
CA VAL A 806 -26.04 -16.36 52.07
C VAL A 806 -25.40 -17.75 52.18
N ASP A 807 -25.08 -18.39 51.06
CA ASP A 807 -24.44 -19.72 51.07
C ASP A 807 -23.04 -19.68 51.73
N SER A 808 -22.26 -18.64 51.45
CA SER A 808 -20.91 -18.45 52.03
C SER A 808 -20.97 -18.29 53.54
N ILE A 809 -21.93 -17.52 54.05
CA ILE A 809 -22.13 -17.35 55.50
C ILE A 809 -22.63 -18.65 56.14
N VAL A 810 -23.51 -19.41 55.47
CA VAL A 810 -23.94 -20.73 55.95
C VAL A 810 -22.74 -21.67 56.05
N LEU A 811 -21.90 -21.76 55.01
CA LEU A 811 -20.65 -22.55 55.02
C LEU A 811 -19.70 -22.10 56.14
N LEU A 812 -19.59 -20.79 56.40
CA LEU A 812 -18.80 -20.26 57.50
C LEU A 812 -19.35 -20.70 58.87
N LEU A 813 -20.66 -20.62 59.07
CA LEU A 813 -21.32 -21.06 60.30
C LEU A 813 -21.18 -22.58 60.49
N GLU A 814 -21.32 -23.37 59.43
CA GLU A 814 -21.06 -24.81 59.43
C GLU A 814 -19.62 -25.09 59.87
N LYS A 815 -18.63 -24.44 59.26
CA LYS A 815 -17.22 -24.58 59.64
C LYS A 815 -16.96 -24.20 61.10
N TYR A 816 -17.58 -23.14 61.61
CA TYR A 816 -17.40 -22.73 63.01
C TYR A 816 -18.11 -23.65 64.01
N THR A 817 -19.11 -24.41 63.58
CA THR A 817 -19.90 -25.33 64.42
C THR A 817 -19.54 -26.80 64.22
N GLU A 818 -18.59 -27.14 63.35
CA GLU A 818 -18.01 -28.47 63.21
C GLU A 818 -17.17 -28.89 64.44
N PRO A 819 -16.93 -30.20 64.67
CA PRO A 819 -16.05 -30.67 65.73
C PRO A 819 -14.66 -30.00 65.67
N GLU A 820 -14.22 -29.40 66.78
CA GLU A 820 -13.01 -28.55 66.91
C GLU A 820 -13.15 -27.09 66.42
N GLY A 821 -14.31 -26.68 65.88
CA GLY A 821 -14.63 -25.30 65.55
C GLY A 821 -14.85 -24.40 66.79
N GLU A 822 -14.67 -23.09 66.62
CA GLU A 822 -14.74 -22.10 67.73
C GLU A 822 -16.13 -21.97 68.36
N LEU A 823 -17.18 -22.25 67.58
CA LEU A 823 -18.57 -22.21 68.02
C LEU A 823 -19.16 -23.62 68.18
N TYR A 824 -18.32 -24.67 68.12
CA TYR A 824 -18.74 -26.05 68.32
C TYR A 824 -19.50 -26.15 69.65
N ASP A 825 -20.68 -26.76 69.61
CA ASP A 825 -21.48 -27.03 70.79
C ASP A 825 -22.02 -25.77 71.52
N LEU A 826 -21.67 -24.57 71.03
CA LEU A 826 -22.12 -23.25 71.49
C LEU A 826 -23.26 -22.74 70.61
N LEU A 827 -23.07 -22.77 69.28
CA LEU A 827 -24.08 -22.41 68.29
C LEU A 827 -24.63 -23.68 67.63
N ILE A 828 -25.97 -23.82 67.59
CA ILE A 828 -26.66 -24.99 67.06
C ILE A 828 -27.36 -24.60 65.76
N ILE A 829 -26.88 -25.15 64.65
CA ILE A 829 -27.41 -24.90 63.30
C ILE A 829 -28.05 -26.14 62.65
N ASP A 830 -28.11 -27.26 63.38
CA ASP A 830 -28.65 -28.52 62.88
C ASP A 830 -30.15 -28.42 62.58
N GLY A 831 -30.56 -28.87 61.40
CA GLY A 831 -31.97 -28.96 61.01
C GLY A 831 -32.60 -27.67 60.51
N ILE A 832 -31.82 -26.60 60.29
CA ILE A 832 -32.28 -25.39 59.62
C ILE A 832 -32.48 -25.66 58.14
N THR A 833 -33.62 -25.23 57.60
CA THR A 833 -33.98 -25.44 56.18
C THR A 833 -34.42 -24.16 55.46
N ASP A 834 -34.73 -23.10 56.21
CA ASP A 834 -35.28 -21.84 55.76
C ASP A 834 -34.29 -20.68 55.92
N TRP A 835 -33.02 -20.88 55.53
CA TRP A 835 -31.96 -19.88 55.65
C TRP A 835 -32.26 -18.52 55.00
N ARG A 836 -32.97 -18.54 53.86
CA ARG A 836 -33.19 -17.39 52.98
C ARG A 836 -34.49 -16.66 53.26
N ASP A 837 -34.49 -15.35 53.05
CA ASP A 837 -35.72 -14.57 52.98
C ASP A 837 -36.59 -15.06 51.82
N THR A 838 -37.90 -15.11 52.04
CA THR A 838 -38.89 -15.41 51.01
C THR A 838 -39.88 -14.26 50.86
N TYR A 839 -40.62 -14.21 49.75
CA TYR A 839 -41.56 -13.12 49.49
C TYR A 839 -42.95 -13.68 49.17
N GLU A 840 -43.94 -13.22 49.94
CA GLU A 840 -45.36 -13.47 49.67
C GLU A 840 -45.99 -12.20 49.07
N GLY A 841 -45.90 -12.06 47.74
CA GLY A 841 -46.26 -10.83 47.06
C GLY A 841 -45.18 -9.76 47.23
N GLU A 842 -45.53 -8.59 47.77
CA GLU A 842 -44.57 -7.53 48.11
C GLU A 842 -44.10 -7.59 49.58
N VAL A 843 -44.58 -8.57 50.35
CA VAL A 843 -44.25 -8.71 51.77
C VAL A 843 -43.10 -9.70 51.93
N ARG A 844 -41.98 -9.23 52.48
CA ARG A 844 -40.85 -10.06 52.88
C ARG A 844 -41.23 -10.93 54.08
N VAL A 845 -40.90 -12.20 54.00
CA VAL A 845 -40.94 -13.16 55.09
C VAL A 845 -39.49 -13.49 55.44
N ASP A 846 -39.05 -13.00 56.60
CA ASP A 846 -37.67 -13.14 57.08
C ASP A 846 -37.27 -14.62 57.19
N GLY A 847 -36.15 -14.98 56.57
CA GLY A 847 -35.50 -16.28 56.70
C GLY A 847 -34.68 -16.40 57.99
N GLU A 848 -34.21 -17.60 58.28
CA GLU A 848 -33.46 -17.89 59.50
C GLU A 848 -32.18 -17.06 59.62
N LEU A 849 -31.46 -16.79 58.52
CA LEU A 849 -30.21 -16.02 58.61
C LEU A 849 -30.47 -14.56 59.03
N ARG A 850 -31.57 -13.94 58.56
CA ARG A 850 -31.99 -12.61 59.00
C ARG A 850 -32.40 -12.60 60.46
N ARG A 851 -33.21 -13.58 60.87
CA ARG A 851 -33.62 -13.74 62.26
C ARG A 851 -32.41 -13.92 63.16
N PHE A 852 -31.43 -14.71 62.70
CA PHE A 852 -30.15 -14.91 63.37
C PHE A 852 -29.38 -13.59 63.53
N PHE A 853 -29.17 -12.79 62.48
CA PHE A 853 -28.48 -11.50 62.62
C PHE A 853 -29.21 -10.53 63.55
N ASN A 854 -30.54 -10.44 63.45
CA ASN A 854 -31.34 -9.61 64.34
C ASN A 854 -31.20 -10.05 65.81
N ALA A 855 -31.25 -11.36 66.06
CA ALA A 855 -31.15 -11.94 67.38
C ALA A 855 -29.71 -11.83 67.95
N SER A 856 -28.69 -12.04 67.11
CA SER A 856 -27.27 -11.90 67.46
C SER A 856 -26.93 -10.45 67.79
N ARG A 857 -27.49 -9.46 67.09
CA ARG A 857 -27.33 -8.04 67.45
C ARG A 857 -27.95 -7.71 68.81
N ILE A 858 -29.09 -8.28 69.16
CA ILE A 858 -29.71 -8.11 70.49
C ILE A 858 -28.81 -8.67 71.59
N LEU A 859 -28.22 -9.85 71.36
CA LEU A 859 -27.37 -10.53 72.34
C LEU A 859 -25.99 -9.86 72.47
N LEU A 860 -25.29 -9.68 71.36
CA LEU A 860 -23.90 -9.22 71.29
C LEU A 860 -23.79 -7.68 71.25
N GLY A 861 -24.91 -6.97 71.01
CA GLY A 861 -24.97 -5.51 70.94
C GLY A 861 -24.41 -4.99 69.61
N ASP A 862 -24.44 -3.66 69.43
CA ASP A 862 -24.10 -3.05 68.13
C ASP A 862 -22.61 -3.12 67.77
N ASN A 863 -21.71 -3.30 68.74
CA ASN A 863 -20.26 -3.35 68.50
C ASN A 863 -19.54 -4.26 69.52
N PRO A 864 -19.69 -5.58 69.41
CA PRO A 864 -19.07 -6.54 70.33
C PRO A 864 -17.53 -6.58 70.18
N ASP A 865 -16.79 -6.71 71.29
CA ASP A 865 -15.33 -6.88 71.28
C ASP A 865 -14.98 -8.37 71.13
N ILE A 866 -14.48 -8.73 69.95
CA ILE A 866 -14.22 -10.12 69.55
C ILE A 866 -12.91 -10.65 70.13
N ASN A 867 -12.00 -9.76 70.55
CA ASN A 867 -10.72 -10.14 71.13
C ASN A 867 -10.83 -10.55 72.60
N ASP A 868 -12.02 -10.39 73.18
CA ASP A 868 -12.37 -10.81 74.53
C ASP A 868 -13.64 -11.68 74.48
N PRO A 869 -13.52 -12.99 74.18
CA PRO A 869 -14.66 -13.90 74.08
C PRO A 869 -15.51 -13.96 75.35
N ASP A 870 -14.90 -13.70 76.51
CA ASP A 870 -15.58 -13.63 77.80
C ASP A 870 -16.47 -12.37 77.91
N SER A 871 -16.26 -11.36 77.05
CA SER A 871 -17.09 -10.14 76.93
C SER A 871 -18.13 -10.19 75.80
N LEU A 872 -17.99 -11.13 74.84
CA LEU A 872 -18.87 -11.24 73.67
C LEU A 872 -20.32 -11.54 74.07
N ILE A 873 -20.52 -12.45 75.02
CA ILE A 873 -21.84 -12.86 75.50
C ILE A 873 -22.03 -12.31 76.90
N ASP A 874 -22.52 -11.06 77.00
CA ASP A 874 -23.00 -10.52 78.27
C ASP A 874 -24.37 -11.13 78.61
N LEU A 875 -24.34 -12.23 79.38
CA LEU A 875 -25.54 -12.91 79.84
C LEU A 875 -26.47 -12.00 80.68
N ASN A 876 -25.97 -10.89 81.23
CA ASN A 876 -26.82 -9.91 81.92
C ASN A 876 -27.69 -9.09 80.94
N ARG A 877 -27.37 -9.09 79.64
CA ARG A 877 -28.27 -8.51 78.63
C ARG A 877 -29.55 -9.31 78.50
N LEU A 878 -29.48 -10.64 78.55
CA LEU A 878 -30.65 -11.52 78.52
C LEU A 878 -31.63 -11.18 79.67
N LEU A 879 -31.12 -10.84 80.86
CA LEU A 879 -31.95 -10.41 81.99
C LEU A 879 -32.66 -9.08 81.78
N ASN A 880 -32.15 -8.23 80.88
CA ASN A 880 -32.65 -6.87 80.68
C ASN A 880 -33.40 -6.67 79.37
N LEU A 881 -33.57 -7.73 78.57
CA LEU A 881 -34.38 -7.68 77.35
C LEU A 881 -35.84 -7.41 77.69
N SER A 882 -36.45 -6.51 76.92
CA SER A 882 -37.90 -6.29 76.98
C SER A 882 -38.66 -7.53 76.52
N ASP A 883 -39.69 -7.89 77.29
CA ASP A 883 -40.57 -9.04 77.03
C ASP A 883 -41.84 -8.67 76.26
N GLY A 884 -41.93 -7.42 75.80
CA GLY A 884 -43.07 -6.87 75.06
C GLY A 884 -44.34 -6.67 75.88
N SER A 885 -44.30 -6.86 77.20
CA SER A 885 -45.48 -6.71 78.08
C SER A 885 -45.98 -5.27 78.18
N VAL A 886 -45.06 -4.30 78.07
CA VAL A 886 -45.34 -2.85 78.10
C VAL A 886 -45.60 -2.30 76.71
N ASP A 887 -44.76 -2.68 75.73
CA ASP A 887 -44.88 -2.33 74.32
C ASP A 887 -44.60 -3.57 73.45
N PRO A 888 -45.60 -4.15 72.78
CA PRO A 888 -45.41 -5.31 71.92
C PRO A 888 -44.43 -5.08 70.75
N GLU A 889 -44.20 -3.83 70.32
CA GLU A 889 -43.24 -3.53 69.25
C GLU A 889 -41.78 -3.62 69.73
N ASP A 890 -41.58 -3.55 71.05
CA ASP A 890 -40.30 -3.66 71.73
C ASP A 890 -40.06 -5.05 72.35
N ASP A 891 -40.71 -6.10 71.82
CA ASP A 891 -40.51 -7.49 72.27
C ASP A 891 -39.15 -8.03 71.78
N GLU A 892 -38.06 -7.64 72.46
CA GLU A 892 -36.70 -8.10 72.19
C GLU A 892 -36.57 -9.61 72.40
N TRP A 893 -37.24 -10.16 73.42
CA TRP A 893 -37.34 -11.61 73.61
C TRP A 893 -38.01 -12.31 72.41
N GLY A 894 -39.05 -11.69 71.84
CA GLY A 894 -39.72 -12.18 70.63
C GLY A 894 -38.78 -12.20 69.43
N LYS A 895 -38.01 -11.13 69.22
CA LYS A 895 -37.04 -11.03 68.14
C LYS A 895 -35.89 -12.03 68.32
N LEU A 896 -35.40 -12.22 69.54
CA LEU A 896 -34.34 -13.18 69.84
C LEU A 896 -34.80 -14.63 69.60
N LEU A 897 -35.98 -14.99 70.10
CA LEU A 897 -36.54 -16.35 69.99
C LEU A 897 -37.10 -16.66 68.59
N ALA A 898 -37.23 -15.66 67.72
CA ALA A 898 -37.59 -15.86 66.32
C ALA A 898 -36.51 -16.62 65.55
N SER A 899 -35.23 -16.48 65.93
CA SER A 899 -34.14 -17.31 65.42
C SER A 899 -34.20 -18.70 66.03
N VAL A 900 -34.39 -19.72 65.19
CA VAL A 900 -34.29 -21.11 65.59
C VAL A 900 -32.88 -21.43 66.10
N ILE A 901 -31.84 -20.89 65.44
CA ILE A 901 -30.43 -21.09 65.79
C ILE A 901 -30.17 -20.60 67.22
N LEU A 902 -30.46 -19.35 67.55
CA LEU A 902 -30.21 -18.83 68.90
C LEU A 902 -31.11 -19.48 69.95
N LYS A 903 -32.37 -19.79 69.61
CA LYS A 903 -33.26 -20.52 70.52
C LYS A 903 -32.69 -21.90 70.88
N GLN A 904 -32.31 -22.70 69.89
CA GLN A 904 -31.74 -24.02 70.12
C GLN A 904 -30.39 -23.94 70.85
N SER A 905 -29.58 -22.93 70.53
CA SER A 905 -28.30 -22.68 71.21
C SER A 905 -28.50 -22.39 72.70
N LEU A 906 -29.45 -21.52 73.05
CA LEU A 906 -29.80 -21.23 74.46
C LEU A 906 -30.35 -22.46 75.19
N VAL A 907 -31.24 -23.21 74.55
CA VAL A 907 -31.76 -24.47 75.10
C VAL A 907 -30.62 -25.46 75.38
N ASN A 908 -29.69 -25.61 74.43
CA ASN A 908 -28.54 -26.49 74.59
C ASN A 908 -27.65 -26.06 75.76
N GLN A 909 -27.38 -24.77 75.91
CA GLN A 909 -26.63 -24.25 77.06
C GLN A 909 -27.34 -24.50 78.38
N LEU A 910 -28.64 -24.23 78.48
CA LEU A 910 -29.40 -24.48 79.71
C LEU A 910 -29.41 -25.97 80.08
N ILE A 911 -29.58 -26.87 79.10
CA ILE A 911 -29.49 -28.32 79.34
C ILE A 911 -28.09 -28.71 79.84
N LYS A 912 -27.02 -28.14 79.26
CA LYS A 912 -25.64 -28.35 79.75
C LYS A 912 -25.47 -27.89 81.20
N TYR A 913 -25.97 -26.70 81.55
CA TYR A 913 -25.95 -26.22 82.94
C TYR A 913 -26.83 -27.05 83.88
N GLY A 914 -27.84 -27.72 83.34
CA GLY A 914 -28.73 -28.65 84.04
C GLY A 914 -28.25 -30.10 84.12
N THR A 915 -27.08 -30.43 83.55
CA THR A 915 -26.53 -31.78 83.51
C THR A 915 -25.35 -31.92 84.47
N ASP A 916 -25.40 -32.93 85.35
CA ASP A 916 -24.30 -33.22 86.28
C ASP A 916 -23.03 -33.63 85.52
N LYS A 917 -21.87 -33.10 85.92
CA LYS A 917 -20.58 -33.60 85.40
C LYS A 917 -20.27 -34.91 86.11
N VAL A 918 -19.92 -35.94 85.33
CA VAL A 918 -19.59 -37.27 85.84
C VAL A 918 -18.16 -37.68 85.51
N ASP A 919 -17.54 -38.50 86.36
CA ASP A 919 -16.26 -39.15 86.05
C ASP A 919 -16.42 -40.28 85.02
N GLU A 920 -15.30 -40.88 84.62
CA GLU A 920 -15.25 -42.02 83.68
C GLU A 920 -16.05 -43.25 84.15
N HIS A 921 -16.50 -43.29 85.42
CA HIS A 921 -17.29 -44.37 86.01
C HIS A 921 -18.76 -43.98 86.23
N GLY A 922 -19.18 -42.79 85.81
CA GLY A 922 -20.54 -42.29 85.95
C GLY A 922 -20.88 -41.74 87.33
N ASN A 923 -19.89 -41.48 88.20
CA ASN A 923 -20.13 -40.82 89.47
C ASN A 923 -20.13 -39.30 89.27
N VAL A 924 -21.09 -38.60 89.87
CA VAL A 924 -21.16 -37.13 89.83
C VAL A 924 -19.93 -36.53 90.52
N THR A 925 -19.18 -35.70 89.78
CA THR A 925 -17.99 -34.98 90.24
C THR A 925 -18.28 -33.51 90.52
N GLU A 926 -19.24 -32.93 89.80
CA GLU A 926 -19.76 -31.59 89.99
C GLU A 926 -21.26 -31.63 89.68
N GLU A 927 -22.07 -31.20 90.63
CA GLU A 927 -23.52 -31.20 90.46
C GLU A 927 -23.96 -30.01 89.59
N SER A 928 -24.98 -30.24 88.77
CA SER A 928 -25.61 -29.21 87.95
C SER A 928 -26.11 -28.01 88.77
N VAL A 929 -25.96 -26.81 88.22
CA VAL A 929 -26.35 -25.56 88.90
C VAL A 929 -27.87 -25.42 88.95
N ILE A 930 -28.53 -25.73 87.83
CA ILE A 930 -29.99 -25.70 87.66
C ILE A 930 -30.55 -27.09 87.42
N VAL A 931 -31.87 -27.26 87.52
CA VAL A 931 -32.57 -28.50 87.20
C VAL A 931 -33.32 -28.32 85.89
N VAL A 932 -32.90 -29.06 84.86
CA VAL A 932 -33.57 -29.05 83.55
C VAL A 932 -34.13 -30.44 83.25
N LYS A 933 -35.44 -30.60 83.43
CA LYS A 933 -36.19 -31.83 83.10
C LYS A 933 -36.79 -31.81 81.69
N LEU A 934 -36.57 -30.73 80.94
CA LEU A 934 -37.08 -30.56 79.57
C LEU A 934 -36.09 -31.14 78.56
N GLU A 935 -36.57 -31.99 77.66
CA GLU A 935 -35.77 -32.46 76.52
C GLU A 935 -35.64 -31.36 75.45
N THR A 936 -34.60 -31.40 74.62
CA THR A 936 -34.29 -30.35 73.60
C THR A 936 -35.45 -30.01 72.67
N GLY A 937 -36.34 -30.97 72.36
CA GLY A 937 -37.49 -30.78 71.46
C GLY A 937 -38.82 -30.43 72.15
N ASP A 938 -38.83 -30.14 73.45
CA ASP A 938 -40.06 -29.89 74.19
C ASP A 938 -40.71 -28.54 73.80
N SER A 939 -41.98 -28.56 73.42
CA SER A 939 -42.74 -27.35 73.06
C SER A 939 -42.83 -26.30 74.17
N ARG A 940 -42.59 -26.69 75.42
CA ARG A 940 -42.62 -25.78 76.56
C ARG A 940 -41.46 -24.79 76.56
N TRP A 941 -40.37 -25.08 75.85
CA TRP A 941 -39.22 -24.17 75.74
C TRP A 941 -39.60 -22.76 75.26
N ASP A 942 -40.60 -22.63 74.38
CA ASP A 942 -41.02 -21.33 73.82
C ASP A 942 -41.55 -20.38 74.91
N GLY A 943 -42.22 -20.90 75.94
CA GLY A 943 -42.64 -20.13 77.12
C GLY A 943 -41.61 -20.13 78.23
N GLU A 944 -40.92 -21.26 78.42
CA GLU A 944 -39.97 -21.47 79.50
C GLU A 944 -38.76 -20.56 79.42
N LEU A 945 -38.20 -20.28 78.23
CA LEU A 945 -37.01 -19.41 78.14
C LEU A 945 -37.28 -18.02 78.69
N ARG A 946 -38.43 -17.41 78.33
CA ARG A 946 -38.83 -16.09 78.86
C ARG A 946 -39.09 -16.17 80.36
N ALA A 947 -39.83 -17.19 80.80
CA ALA A 947 -40.16 -17.37 82.20
C ALA A 947 -38.90 -17.59 83.05
N PHE A 948 -37.95 -18.38 82.56
CA PHE A 948 -36.68 -18.68 83.22
C PHE A 948 -35.88 -17.41 83.47
N PHE A 949 -35.59 -16.62 82.44
CA PHE A 949 -34.79 -15.41 82.63
C PHE A 949 -35.51 -14.34 83.47
N ARG A 950 -36.85 -14.26 83.41
CA ARG A 950 -37.63 -13.41 84.31
C ARG A 950 -37.49 -13.88 85.77
N ALA A 951 -37.71 -15.16 86.02
CA ALA A 951 -37.59 -15.77 87.34
C ALA A 951 -36.15 -15.63 87.90
N VAL A 952 -35.13 -15.82 87.07
CA VAL A 952 -33.72 -15.63 87.46
C VAL A 952 -33.43 -14.17 87.76
N LYS A 953 -33.98 -13.21 87.01
CA LYS A 953 -33.86 -11.77 87.34
C LYS A 953 -34.42 -11.47 88.73
N THR A 954 -35.60 -12.02 89.02
CA THR A 954 -36.25 -11.89 90.33
C THR A 954 -35.41 -12.52 91.46
N ILE A 955 -34.65 -13.58 91.17
CA ILE A 955 -33.74 -14.26 92.11
C ILE A 955 -32.34 -13.62 92.21
N LEU A 956 -31.87 -12.89 91.21
CA LEU A 956 -30.55 -12.26 91.28
C LEU A 956 -30.63 -10.82 91.79
N GLY A 957 -31.75 -10.14 91.61
CA GLY A 957 -31.87 -8.71 91.88
C GLY A 957 -30.84 -7.92 91.05
N ASP A 958 -29.95 -7.20 91.73
CA ASP A 958 -28.83 -6.45 91.11
C ASP A 958 -27.56 -7.30 90.88
N SER A 959 -27.61 -8.63 91.08
CA SER A 959 -26.45 -9.53 91.00
C SER A 959 -26.18 -10.06 89.57
N ASP A 960 -24.95 -10.49 89.31
CA ASP A 960 -24.48 -10.95 87.99
C ASP A 960 -24.90 -12.41 87.69
N LEU A 961 -25.43 -12.67 86.49
CA LEU A 961 -25.83 -14.01 86.03
C LEU A 961 -24.65 -14.97 85.83
N ASN A 962 -23.44 -14.45 85.60
CA ASN A 962 -22.25 -15.27 85.34
C ASN A 962 -21.81 -16.11 86.56
N ASP A 963 -22.28 -15.78 87.75
CA ASP A 963 -22.03 -16.52 89.00
C ASP A 963 -23.36 -16.94 89.66
N PHE A 964 -24.34 -17.36 88.85
CA PHE A 964 -25.64 -17.77 89.35
C PHE A 964 -25.51 -18.92 90.35
N ASN A 965 -25.70 -18.61 91.62
CA ASN A 965 -25.84 -19.56 92.71
C ASN A 965 -27.10 -19.21 93.49
N PHE A 966 -28.01 -20.18 93.63
CA PHE A 966 -29.22 -19.98 94.41
C PHE A 966 -28.87 -19.93 95.90
N ASP A 967 -28.84 -18.72 96.49
CA ASP A 967 -28.79 -18.54 97.95
C ASP A 967 -30.21 -18.63 98.53
N PRO A 968 -30.54 -19.65 99.35
CA PRO A 968 -31.84 -19.77 100.01
C PRO A 968 -32.27 -18.53 100.79
N ASN A 969 -31.34 -17.68 101.25
CA ASN A 969 -31.67 -16.45 101.95
C ASN A 969 -32.55 -15.50 101.15
N ILE A 970 -32.50 -15.56 99.81
CA ILE A 970 -33.34 -14.68 98.99
C ILE A 970 -34.83 -14.90 99.22
N LEU A 971 -35.22 -16.11 99.64
CA LEU A 971 -36.61 -16.42 99.95
C LEU A 971 -37.20 -15.50 101.05
N LYS A 972 -36.35 -14.87 101.88
CA LYS A 972 -36.78 -13.88 102.88
C LYS A 972 -37.23 -12.55 102.26
N ASP A 973 -36.72 -12.22 101.08
CA ASP A 973 -36.92 -10.92 100.45
C ASP A 973 -38.06 -10.95 99.41
N LEU A 974 -38.36 -12.11 98.80
CA LEU A 974 -39.38 -12.28 97.74
C LEU A 974 -40.83 -11.93 98.14
N THR A 975 -41.50 -11.05 97.41
CA THR A 975 -42.88 -10.63 97.67
C THR A 975 -43.92 -11.68 97.25
N THR A 976 -44.94 -11.90 98.09
CA THR A 976 -46.00 -12.90 97.90
C THR A 976 -47.35 -12.22 97.64
N GLY A 977 -47.39 -11.34 96.63
CA GLY A 977 -48.62 -10.68 96.18
C GLY A 977 -49.73 -11.66 95.77
N ALA A 978 -50.92 -11.14 95.44
CA ALA A 978 -51.94 -12.01 94.85
C ALA A 978 -51.49 -12.45 93.45
N PRO A 979 -51.81 -13.69 93.03
CA PRO A 979 -51.44 -14.20 91.71
C PRO A 979 -51.78 -13.22 90.58
N GLY A 980 -50.76 -12.73 89.88
CA GLY A 980 -50.87 -11.80 88.75
C GLY A 980 -50.81 -10.29 89.09
N GLU A 981 -50.51 -9.92 90.33
CA GLU A 981 -50.18 -8.53 90.70
C GLU A 981 -48.67 -8.26 90.50
N GLU A 982 -48.30 -7.00 90.22
CA GLU A 982 -46.89 -6.56 90.01
C GLU A 982 -45.99 -6.82 91.24
N THR A 983 -46.58 -7.06 92.41
CA THR A 983 -45.88 -7.40 93.66
C THR A 983 -45.84 -8.90 93.93
N ASP A 984 -46.08 -9.76 92.94
CA ASP A 984 -46.04 -11.22 93.07
C ASP A 984 -44.77 -11.84 92.46
N GLU A 985 -43.62 -11.54 93.06
CA GLU A 985 -42.31 -12.10 92.67
C GLU A 985 -42.29 -13.65 92.79
N VAL A 986 -43.05 -14.23 93.72
CA VAL A 986 -43.19 -15.69 93.84
C VAL A 986 -43.95 -16.28 92.65
N GLY A 987 -45.00 -15.61 92.17
CA GLY A 987 -45.72 -16.02 90.96
C GLY A 987 -44.86 -15.96 89.71
N GLU A 988 -43.96 -14.99 89.60
CA GLU A 988 -42.99 -14.90 88.51
C GLU A 988 -42.01 -16.08 88.55
N ILE A 989 -41.49 -16.43 89.73
CA ILE A 989 -40.61 -17.59 89.91
C ILE A 989 -41.32 -18.89 89.52
N LEU A 990 -42.55 -19.09 90.01
CA LEU A 990 -43.37 -20.27 89.73
C LEU A 990 -43.78 -20.40 88.26
N SER A 991 -43.65 -19.34 87.46
CA SER A 991 -43.92 -19.39 86.03
C SER A 991 -42.82 -20.11 85.24
N SER A 992 -41.61 -20.24 85.80
CA SER A 992 -40.51 -21.02 85.22
C SER A 992 -40.44 -22.40 85.84
N ILE A 993 -40.51 -23.43 85.00
CA ILE A 993 -40.34 -24.82 85.37
C ILE A 993 -38.92 -25.04 85.91
N ILE A 994 -37.90 -24.56 85.20
CA ILE A 994 -36.49 -24.80 85.51
C ILE A 994 -36.10 -24.15 86.84
N VAL A 995 -36.48 -22.90 87.06
CA VAL A 995 -36.20 -22.21 88.33
C VAL A 995 -36.95 -22.87 89.47
N THR A 996 -38.23 -23.22 89.26
CA THR A 996 -39.04 -23.86 90.30
C THR A 996 -38.47 -25.22 90.70
N ASP A 997 -38.14 -26.08 89.74
CA ASP A 997 -37.51 -27.38 90.01
C ASP A 997 -36.15 -27.21 90.71
N THR A 998 -35.38 -26.18 90.33
CA THR A 998 -34.12 -25.84 91.00
C THR A 998 -34.35 -25.48 92.47
N ILE A 999 -35.34 -24.65 92.76
CA ILE A 999 -35.72 -24.26 94.12
C ILE A 999 -36.19 -25.47 94.93
N ILE A 1000 -37.03 -26.34 94.35
CA ILE A 1000 -37.49 -27.57 95.02
C ILE A 1000 -36.29 -28.44 95.40
N ARG A 1001 -35.35 -28.65 94.47
CA ARG A 1001 -34.12 -29.41 94.75
C ARG A 1001 -33.31 -28.80 95.90
N GLN A 1002 -33.16 -27.47 95.93
CA GLN A 1002 -32.43 -26.79 97.00
C GLN A 1002 -33.16 -26.86 98.35
N ILE A 1003 -34.50 -26.69 98.37
CA ILE A 1003 -35.31 -26.86 99.58
C ILE A 1003 -35.17 -28.27 100.15
N ILE A 1004 -35.23 -29.30 99.30
CA ILE A 1004 -35.08 -30.70 99.72
C ILE A 1004 -33.67 -30.93 100.32
N LYS A 1005 -32.61 -30.39 99.70
CA LYS A 1005 -31.24 -30.46 100.26
C LYS A 1005 -31.11 -29.78 101.62
N LEU A 1006 -31.79 -28.65 101.83
CA LEU A 1006 -31.82 -27.99 103.13
C LEU A 1006 -32.51 -28.83 104.20
N GLY A 1007 -33.30 -29.84 103.84
CA GLY A 1007 -34.00 -30.76 104.74
C GLY A 1007 -33.31 -32.10 104.96
N ASP A 1008 -32.03 -32.25 104.59
CA ASP A 1008 -31.27 -33.51 104.73
C ASP A 1008 -31.01 -33.90 106.20
N ASP A 1009 -30.56 -35.14 106.45
CA ASP A 1009 -30.65 -35.89 107.72
C ASP A 1009 -30.12 -35.19 109.03
N ASP A 1010 -29.39 -34.08 108.92
CA ASP A 1010 -28.85 -33.28 110.04
C ASP A 1010 -29.48 -31.86 110.18
N SER A 1011 -30.55 -31.55 109.43
CA SER A 1011 -31.25 -30.25 109.44
C SER A 1011 -32.44 -30.17 110.40
N GLU A 1012 -32.75 -28.96 110.90
CA GLU A 1012 -33.97 -28.69 111.68
C GLU A 1012 -35.22 -28.49 110.78
N LEU A 1013 -35.03 -28.24 109.49
CA LEU A 1013 -36.09 -28.19 108.49
C LEU A 1013 -36.44 -29.61 108.04
N VAL A 1014 -37.70 -30.01 108.12
CA VAL A 1014 -38.16 -31.33 107.64
C VAL A 1014 -38.98 -31.15 106.38
N VAL A 1015 -38.46 -31.64 105.25
CA VAL A 1015 -39.17 -31.67 103.97
C VAL A 1015 -39.75 -33.06 103.74
N ALA A 1016 -41.08 -33.17 103.79
CA ALA A 1016 -41.80 -34.45 103.65
C ALA A 1016 -42.49 -34.61 102.28
N LEU A 1017 -42.05 -33.83 101.30
CA LEU A 1017 -42.53 -33.84 99.92
C LEU A 1017 -41.39 -34.35 99.03
N ASP A 1018 -41.73 -35.23 98.10
CA ASP A 1018 -40.80 -35.66 97.06
C ASP A 1018 -40.66 -34.56 95.99
N GLU A 1019 -39.60 -34.62 95.19
CA GLU A 1019 -39.27 -33.59 94.19
C GLU A 1019 -40.38 -33.33 93.16
N ASP A 1020 -41.14 -34.37 92.79
CA ASP A 1020 -42.21 -34.27 91.79
C ASP A 1020 -43.63 -34.10 92.40
N ASP A 1021 -43.74 -33.75 93.69
CA ASP A 1021 -45.07 -33.62 94.34
C ASP A 1021 -45.82 -32.38 93.81
N PRO A 1022 -47.06 -32.54 93.29
CA PRO A 1022 -47.80 -31.41 92.71
C PRO A 1022 -48.15 -30.32 93.74
N ARG A 1023 -48.08 -30.61 95.05
CA ARG A 1023 -48.35 -29.62 96.10
C ARG A 1023 -47.30 -28.52 96.19
N TRP A 1024 -46.12 -28.69 95.58
CA TRP A 1024 -45.14 -27.61 95.49
C TRP A 1024 -45.69 -26.36 94.80
N TYR A 1025 -46.61 -26.56 93.85
CA TYR A 1025 -47.15 -25.53 92.96
C TYR A 1025 -48.47 -24.93 93.47
N ASP A 1026 -48.73 -23.67 93.10
CA ASP A 1026 -50.02 -23.03 93.32
C ASP A 1026 -51.13 -23.75 92.53
N SER A 1027 -52.33 -23.81 93.12
CA SER A 1027 -53.55 -24.26 92.45
C SER A 1027 -54.52 -23.10 92.26
N ASP A 1028 -55.53 -23.26 91.41
CA ASP A 1028 -56.56 -22.23 91.15
C ASP A 1028 -57.27 -21.69 92.41
N THR A 1029 -57.22 -22.43 93.52
CA THR A 1029 -57.95 -22.12 94.76
C THR A 1029 -57.09 -22.01 96.01
N GLU A 1030 -55.83 -22.46 95.96
CA GLU A 1030 -54.95 -22.55 97.13
C GLU A 1030 -53.49 -22.35 96.73
N ASP A 1031 -52.78 -21.57 97.54
CA ASP A 1031 -51.33 -21.38 97.48
C ASP A 1031 -50.60 -22.73 97.63
N GLY A 1032 -49.56 -22.92 96.83
CA GLY A 1032 -48.66 -24.06 96.85
C GLY A 1032 -47.70 -24.03 98.03
N GLU A 1033 -47.00 -25.15 98.25
CA GLU A 1033 -46.07 -25.29 99.36
C GLU A 1033 -44.82 -24.41 99.23
N ILE A 1034 -44.37 -24.07 98.01
CA ILE A 1034 -43.29 -23.08 97.83
C ILE A 1034 -43.73 -21.70 98.34
N ARG A 1035 -44.91 -21.23 97.92
CA ARG A 1035 -45.46 -19.94 98.35
C ARG A 1035 -45.69 -19.90 99.85
N LYS A 1036 -46.31 -20.94 100.41
CA LYS A 1036 -46.51 -21.08 101.86
C LYS A 1036 -45.19 -21.12 102.63
N LEU A 1037 -44.17 -21.82 102.10
CA LEU A 1037 -42.85 -21.88 102.71
C LEU A 1037 -42.19 -20.52 102.74
N ILE A 1038 -42.25 -19.74 101.65
CA ILE A 1038 -41.71 -18.38 101.60
C ILE A 1038 -42.40 -17.47 102.63
N VAL A 1039 -43.74 -17.54 102.73
CA VAL A 1039 -44.49 -16.81 103.77
C VAL A 1039 -44.05 -17.24 105.17
N ALA A 1040 -43.92 -18.55 105.42
CA ALA A 1040 -43.48 -19.08 106.70
C ALA A 1040 -42.05 -18.65 107.04
N VAL A 1041 -41.15 -18.67 106.05
CA VAL A 1041 -39.75 -18.24 106.17
C VAL A 1041 -39.67 -16.78 106.59
N LYS A 1042 -40.47 -15.89 105.99
CA LYS A 1042 -40.50 -14.46 106.37
C LYS A 1042 -41.01 -14.21 107.78
N ILE A 1043 -41.85 -15.12 108.29
CA ILE A 1043 -42.40 -15.03 109.64
C ILE A 1043 -41.38 -15.59 110.66
N VAL A 1044 -40.77 -16.72 110.33
CA VAL A 1044 -39.93 -17.52 111.23
C VAL A 1044 -38.47 -17.09 111.24
N PHE A 1045 -37.94 -16.61 110.13
CA PHE A 1045 -36.55 -16.18 109.96
C PHE A 1045 -36.50 -14.67 109.65
N ASN A 1046 -37.08 -13.87 110.54
CA ASN A 1046 -37.29 -12.42 110.35
C ASN A 1046 -36.18 -11.54 110.94
N LYS A 1047 -35.17 -12.12 111.59
CA LYS A 1047 -34.07 -11.39 112.22
C LYS A 1047 -32.87 -11.31 111.27
N PRO A 1048 -32.06 -10.23 111.34
CA PRO A 1048 -30.88 -10.07 110.48
C PRO A 1048 -29.83 -11.18 110.60
N GLU A 1049 -29.75 -11.85 111.75
CA GLU A 1049 -28.85 -12.97 112.03
C GLU A 1049 -29.33 -14.35 111.52
N ASP A 1050 -30.57 -14.44 111.04
CA ASP A 1050 -31.16 -15.69 110.56
C ASP A 1050 -30.62 -16.04 109.16
N ASP A 1051 -29.99 -17.21 109.02
CA ASP A 1051 -29.39 -17.69 107.78
C ASP A 1051 -30.05 -19.00 107.32
N LEU A 1052 -30.73 -18.95 106.16
CA LEU A 1052 -31.43 -20.11 105.60
C LEU A 1052 -30.49 -21.14 104.99
N ASN A 1053 -29.21 -20.81 104.75
CA ASN A 1053 -28.20 -21.82 104.37
C ASN A 1053 -27.90 -22.80 105.51
N ASN A 1054 -28.20 -22.42 106.75
CA ASN A 1054 -28.08 -23.26 107.93
C ASN A 1054 -29.28 -23.00 108.85
N PRO A 1055 -30.48 -23.47 108.47
CA PRO A 1055 -31.71 -23.07 109.11
C PRO A 1055 -31.73 -23.55 110.57
N SER A 1056 -31.71 -22.59 111.51
CA SER A 1056 -31.87 -22.85 112.94
C SER A 1056 -33.13 -22.18 113.46
N LEU A 1057 -34.06 -22.97 113.94
CA LEU A 1057 -35.36 -22.53 114.43
C LEU A 1057 -35.25 -22.12 115.90
N ASP A 1058 -35.37 -20.82 116.20
CA ASP A 1058 -35.59 -20.37 117.57
C ASP A 1058 -37.03 -20.74 117.99
N PRO A 1059 -37.23 -21.71 118.91
CA PRO A 1059 -38.57 -22.13 119.30
C PRO A 1059 -39.37 -21.00 119.98
N ASN A 1060 -38.69 -19.93 120.42
CA ASN A 1060 -39.35 -18.80 121.07
C ASN A 1060 -40.14 -17.92 120.09
N ILE A 1061 -39.83 -17.96 118.80
CA ILE A 1061 -40.54 -17.18 117.77
C ILE A 1061 -42.02 -17.52 117.73
N VAL A 1062 -42.40 -18.79 117.95
CA VAL A 1062 -43.81 -19.23 117.99
C VAL A 1062 -44.60 -18.51 119.09
N PHE A 1063 -43.96 -18.07 120.17
CA PHE A 1063 -44.62 -17.29 121.24
C PHE A 1063 -44.71 -15.79 120.92
N GLU A 1064 -43.95 -15.31 119.94
CA GLU A 1064 -43.96 -13.92 119.46
C GLU A 1064 -44.94 -13.70 118.30
N LEU A 1065 -45.44 -14.78 117.69
CA LEU A 1065 -46.47 -14.72 116.66
C LEU A 1065 -47.82 -14.28 117.25
N SER A 1066 -48.38 -13.22 116.70
CA SER A 1066 -49.78 -12.85 116.94
C SER A 1066 -50.69 -13.63 116.00
N ASP A 1067 -51.94 -13.88 116.42
CA ASP A 1067 -53.04 -14.53 115.68
C ASP A 1067 -53.49 -13.78 114.39
N GLY A 1068 -52.59 -13.01 113.76
CA GLY A 1068 -52.83 -12.18 112.59
C GLY A 1068 -53.21 -13.00 111.37
#